data_AF-A0A957K1J4-F1
#
_entry.id   AF-A0A957K1J4-F1
#
_cell.length_a   1.000
_cell.length_b   1.000
_cell.length_c   1.000
_cell.angle_alpha   90.00
_cell.angle_beta   90.00
_cell.angle_gamma   90.00
#
_symmetry.space_group_name_H-M   'P 1'
#
loop_
_entity.id
_entity.type
_entity.pdbx_description
1 polymer ?
#
loop_
_entity_poly.entity_id
_entity_poly.type
_entity_poly.pdbx_seq_one_letter_code
_entity_poly.pdbx_strand_id
1 'polypeptide(L)'
;MTQTRFSLIARALLLSAALLLLAVGTASAQVVTQLVVSDVDTSAFPDITVTFRAALEGGGSATDLSSLALTENGEAIDGFTLASIEAGTEVIFAIDANESISTRDGGSLSRREKVRDVLNLFADEYMAEGSDLVSVIVPVDDEHPNGELLRNGIFINELKNAANFYTPDIDGGIDLDDVLNRALAVAAENAAAGRSQAIVLFSDGALEDVTLSAEAIVAQAQAQNVPIFVAILGARADDNEIANMEALTAPTGGTWVHMPDVAEVAPLLTLVIANRTQNQVTYRSLVNSSGGHQIALSLGGVTSEAQFEITVEPAAVTVLLDNSTPIVRVAEDPDAELNTIEPSEQAVLAQVSFPDDQPRRIISAALVVDGVILQAIEDPALGDGNTLDLSWDISELDAGNYNLAVEVTDELGLEGASEPLAMTIEVQRPQLVEATAEAGGDNAVVEVEAEENAEPAASGFDWANLTSSIWFWVVVGVVSIFGVILFFMLLLAIVRRSGKKKGEGQVEPQVQPQAALDAEATQILAPAFVQRGSGAYLEPMENASEHAGAVYLSGNNVAMGRDPKLAQIVFKDKSVSRLHARIMESNGEYRLYDEGSASGTYHNYERVGLTPQTLKDNDELHLGRVHLRFKMAQPAQDNDATQVFGPAAGAPPARPAPQGASEDLSTQPFMPHQGPGAPPAGPSRPSQDDNDADGTSTQPYMPHKPR
;
A
#
# COMPACT_ATOMS: atom_id res chain seq x y z
N MET A 1 57.65 30.00 -38.66
CA MET A 1 56.33 30.24 -38.02
C MET A 1 55.46 28.99 -37.88
N THR A 2 55.63 27.92 -38.68
CA THR A 2 54.75 26.73 -38.64
C THR A 2 54.97 25.82 -37.43
N GLN A 3 56.22 25.42 -37.11
CA GLN A 3 56.48 24.50 -35.97
C GLN A 3 56.03 25.04 -34.60
N THR A 4 56.19 26.34 -34.34
CA THR A 4 55.77 26.95 -33.06
C THR A 4 54.27 26.86 -32.82
N ARG A 5 53.44 26.86 -33.86
CA ARG A 5 51.98 26.69 -33.74
C ARG A 5 51.60 25.25 -33.43
N PHE A 6 52.28 24.26 -34.01
CA PHE A 6 52.08 22.84 -33.67
C PHE A 6 52.43 22.55 -32.21
N SER A 7 53.52 23.12 -31.69
CA SER A 7 53.90 22.95 -30.28
C SER A 7 52.85 23.52 -29.30
N LEU A 8 52.26 24.68 -29.62
CA LEU A 8 51.17 25.28 -28.83
C LEU A 8 49.89 24.44 -28.86
N ILE A 9 49.48 23.94 -30.04
CA ILE A 9 48.28 23.10 -30.18
C ILE A 9 48.46 21.76 -29.45
N ALA A 10 49.62 21.11 -29.57
CA ALA A 10 49.91 19.87 -28.86
C ALA A 10 49.94 20.07 -27.33
N ARG A 11 50.48 21.20 -26.85
CA ARG A 11 50.45 21.55 -25.41
C ARG A 11 49.05 21.88 -24.93
N ALA A 12 48.23 22.57 -25.72
CA ALA A 12 46.83 22.81 -25.39
C ALA A 12 46.02 21.51 -25.30
N LEU A 13 46.22 20.58 -26.24
CA LEU A 13 45.59 19.25 -26.23
C LEU A 13 46.01 18.40 -25.02
N LEU A 14 47.30 18.42 -24.66
CA LEU A 14 47.79 17.77 -23.44
C LEU A 14 47.23 18.42 -22.16
N LEU A 15 47.10 19.75 -22.13
CA LEU A 15 46.50 20.44 -21.00
C LEU A 15 45.00 20.16 -20.87
N SER A 16 44.26 20.09 -21.98
CA SER A 16 42.84 19.69 -21.97
C SER A 16 42.64 18.20 -21.64
N ALA A 17 43.56 17.32 -22.06
CA ALA A 17 43.52 15.91 -21.66
C ALA A 17 43.82 15.74 -20.16
N ALA A 18 44.78 16.50 -19.63
CA ALA A 18 45.04 16.56 -18.18
C ALA A 18 43.86 17.16 -17.41
N LEU A 19 43.18 18.19 -17.94
CA LEU A 19 41.97 18.74 -17.34
C LEU A 19 40.79 17.74 -17.39
N LEU A 20 40.63 16.97 -18.47
CA LEU A 20 39.63 15.90 -18.51
C LEU A 20 39.95 14.77 -17.52
N LEU A 21 41.22 14.43 -17.33
CA LEU A 21 41.66 13.45 -16.31
C LEU A 21 41.51 13.97 -14.88
N LEU A 22 41.58 15.28 -14.66
CA LEU A 22 41.24 15.95 -13.39
C LEU A 22 39.73 16.21 -13.23
N ALA A 23 38.95 16.07 -14.31
CA ALA A 23 37.49 16.17 -14.31
C ALA A 23 36.79 14.79 -14.34
N VAL A 24 37.56 13.69 -14.37
CA VAL A 24 37.11 12.43 -13.77
C VAL A 24 37.13 12.67 -12.26
N GLY A 25 36.06 13.26 -11.75
CA GLY A 25 35.83 13.29 -10.30
C GLY A 25 35.90 11.85 -9.80
N THR A 26 36.65 11.64 -8.72
CA THR A 26 36.57 10.37 -7.98
C THR A 26 35.12 10.21 -7.55
N ALA A 27 34.42 9.24 -8.15
CA ALA A 27 33.18 8.76 -7.58
C ALA A 27 33.53 8.21 -6.20
N SER A 28 33.23 8.99 -5.15
CA SER A 28 33.31 8.48 -3.79
C SER A 28 32.35 7.30 -3.72
N ALA A 29 32.90 6.10 -3.57
CA ALA A 29 32.09 4.91 -3.35
C ALA A 29 31.23 5.18 -2.12
N GLN A 30 29.93 4.90 -2.21
CA GLN A 30 29.03 5.04 -1.07
C GLN A 30 29.43 3.99 -0.02
N VAL A 31 30.07 4.45 1.05
CA VAL A 31 30.42 3.61 2.19
C VAL A 31 29.16 3.37 3.00
N VAL A 32 28.48 2.26 2.72
CA VAL A 32 27.35 1.80 3.52
C VAL A 32 27.87 1.31 4.87
N THR A 33 27.38 1.90 5.94
CA THR A 33 27.78 1.60 7.32
C THR A 33 26.75 0.77 8.06
N GLN A 34 25.47 0.87 7.67
CA GLN A 34 24.35 0.16 8.27
C GLN A 34 23.38 -0.30 7.19
N LEU A 35 22.87 -1.52 7.34
CA LEU A 35 21.81 -2.11 6.52
C LEU A 35 20.77 -2.72 7.47
N VAL A 36 19.50 -2.37 7.29
CA VAL A 36 18.39 -2.81 8.16
C VAL A 36 17.22 -3.22 7.27
N VAL A 37 16.86 -4.50 7.26
CA VAL A 37 15.52 -4.93 6.84
C VAL A 37 14.52 -4.37 7.85
N SER A 38 13.53 -3.61 7.38
CA SER A 38 12.47 -3.03 8.21
C SER A 38 11.18 -3.85 8.19
N ASP A 39 10.90 -4.58 7.11
CA ASP A 39 9.69 -5.38 6.94
C ASP A 39 9.87 -6.50 5.89
N VAL A 40 9.08 -7.57 6.00
CA VAL A 40 9.05 -8.72 5.07
C VAL A 40 7.60 -9.12 4.79
N ASP A 41 7.04 -8.59 3.71
CA ASP A 41 5.67 -8.86 3.27
C ASP A 41 5.60 -10.14 2.43
N THR A 42 4.86 -11.12 2.94
CA THR A 42 4.56 -12.42 2.30
C THR A 42 3.11 -12.52 1.80
N SER A 43 2.33 -11.44 1.85
CA SER A 43 0.89 -11.44 1.47
C SER A 43 0.62 -11.67 -0.02
N ALA A 44 1.66 -11.60 -0.86
CA ALA A 44 1.63 -11.89 -2.29
C ALA A 44 2.47 -13.13 -2.67
N PHE A 45 2.79 -14.00 -1.70
CA PHE A 45 3.58 -15.21 -1.91
C PHE A 45 3.02 -16.06 -3.09
N PRO A 46 3.87 -16.56 -4.00
CA PRO A 46 5.32 -16.70 -3.91
C PRO A 46 6.15 -15.43 -4.21
N ASP A 47 5.54 -14.28 -4.53
CA ASP A 47 6.28 -13.02 -4.61
C ASP A 47 6.38 -12.38 -3.21
N ILE A 48 7.61 -12.29 -2.68
CA ILE A 48 7.92 -11.70 -1.36
C ILE A 48 8.50 -10.30 -1.57
N THR A 49 8.06 -9.33 -0.75
CA THR A 49 8.58 -7.96 -0.76
C THR A 49 9.29 -7.62 0.55
N VAL A 50 10.58 -7.30 0.45
CA VAL A 50 11.46 -6.95 1.56
C VAL A 50 11.66 -5.44 1.58
N THR A 51 11.17 -4.75 2.61
CA THR A 51 11.43 -3.32 2.81
C THR A 51 12.70 -3.15 3.63
N PHE A 52 13.59 -2.24 3.22
CA PHE A 52 14.87 -2.04 3.87
C PHE A 52 15.42 -0.62 3.77
N ARG A 53 16.34 -0.32 4.69
CA ARG A 53 17.06 0.95 4.82
C ARG A 53 18.56 0.67 4.78
N ALA A 54 19.31 1.52 4.09
CA ALA A 54 20.77 1.48 4.02
C ALA A 54 21.31 2.87 4.30
N ALA A 55 22.19 3.02 5.29
CA ALA A 55 22.75 4.32 5.71
C ALA A 55 24.24 4.42 5.37
N LEU A 56 24.71 5.66 5.15
CA LEU A 56 26.07 5.97 4.73
C LEU A 56 26.97 6.48 5.87
N GLU A 57 28.28 6.34 5.69
CA GLU A 57 29.28 7.03 6.49
C GLU A 57 29.09 8.56 6.39
N GLY A 58 28.85 9.21 7.54
CA GLY A 58 28.48 10.63 7.60
C GLY A 58 26.97 10.91 7.50
N GLY A 59 26.14 9.87 7.36
CA GLY A 59 24.68 9.96 7.42
C GLY A 59 23.98 10.08 6.06
N GLY A 60 22.65 10.00 6.11
CA GLY A 60 21.80 9.89 4.91
C GLY A 60 21.75 8.47 4.33
N SER A 61 20.86 8.29 3.36
CA SER A 61 20.52 6.97 2.81
C SER A 61 21.33 6.63 1.55
N ALA A 62 21.66 5.35 1.35
CA ALA A 62 22.35 4.88 0.15
C ALA A 62 21.45 4.95 -1.09
N THR A 63 22.02 5.41 -2.20
CA THR A 63 21.32 5.58 -3.49
C THR A 63 21.89 4.70 -4.60
N ASP A 64 23.13 4.22 -4.45
CA ASP A 64 23.71 3.22 -5.33
C ASP A 64 23.51 1.82 -4.74
N LEU A 65 22.45 1.16 -5.19
CA LEU A 65 22.08 -0.19 -4.79
C LEU A 65 22.60 -1.24 -5.78
N SER A 66 23.49 -0.88 -6.73
CA SER A 66 23.94 -1.81 -7.79
C SER A 66 24.84 -2.96 -7.31
N SER A 67 25.15 -2.99 -6.02
CA SER A 67 25.91 -4.08 -5.35
C SER A 67 25.08 -4.82 -4.30
N LEU A 68 23.75 -4.60 -4.27
CA LEU A 68 22.84 -5.34 -3.41
C LEU A 68 22.78 -6.81 -3.84
N ALA A 69 22.93 -7.71 -2.89
CA ALA A 69 22.66 -9.14 -3.05
C ALA A 69 21.56 -9.56 -2.06
N LEU A 70 20.75 -10.54 -2.46
CA LEU A 70 19.74 -11.19 -1.64
C LEU A 70 20.04 -12.69 -1.58
N THR A 71 19.90 -13.28 -0.40
CA THR A 71 19.81 -14.73 -0.22
C THR A 71 18.55 -15.12 0.54
N GLU A 72 18.03 -16.31 0.24
CA GLU A 72 16.91 -16.95 0.93
C GLU A 72 17.39 -18.32 1.43
N ASN A 73 17.29 -18.56 2.74
CA ASN A 73 17.82 -19.75 3.44
C ASN A 73 19.31 -20.06 3.15
N GLY A 74 20.07 -19.05 2.68
CA GLY A 74 21.48 -19.16 2.27
C GLY A 74 21.72 -19.40 0.77
N GLU A 75 20.67 -19.65 -0.02
CA GLU A 75 20.74 -19.74 -1.48
C GLU A 75 20.58 -18.35 -2.13
N ALA A 76 21.27 -18.10 -3.24
CA ALA A 76 21.33 -16.77 -3.86
C ALA A 76 20.16 -16.50 -4.80
N ILE A 77 19.51 -15.34 -4.63
CA ILE A 77 18.40 -14.90 -5.49
C ILE A 77 18.95 -14.03 -6.61
N ASP A 78 19.22 -14.63 -7.77
CA ASP A 78 19.76 -13.97 -8.97
C ASP A 78 18.78 -12.99 -9.65
N GLY A 79 17.49 -13.01 -9.28
CA GLY A 79 16.43 -12.24 -9.94
C GLY A 79 15.48 -11.55 -8.95
N PHE A 80 15.58 -10.22 -8.87
CA PHE A 80 14.67 -9.39 -8.09
C PHE A 80 14.48 -8.01 -8.74
N THR A 81 13.44 -7.30 -8.31
CA THR A 81 13.17 -5.91 -8.72
C THR A 81 13.41 -4.95 -7.55
N LEU A 82 13.96 -3.77 -7.85
CA LEU A 82 14.15 -2.69 -6.88
C LEU A 82 13.11 -1.58 -7.11
N ALA A 83 12.48 -1.16 -6.03
CA ALA A 83 11.63 0.02 -5.95
C ALA A 83 12.06 0.92 -4.80
N SER A 84 11.64 2.18 -4.84
CA SER A 84 11.73 3.10 -3.71
C SER A 84 10.34 3.65 -3.43
N ILE A 85 9.89 3.55 -2.18
CA ILE A 85 8.55 3.94 -1.72
C ILE A 85 8.61 5.10 -0.75
N GLU A 86 7.66 6.03 -0.83
CA GLU A 86 7.49 7.09 0.15
C GLU A 86 6.64 6.57 1.33
N ALA A 87 7.30 5.85 2.25
CA ALA A 87 6.67 5.18 3.38
C ALA A 87 6.22 6.15 4.50
N GLY A 88 6.69 7.41 4.47
CA GLY A 88 6.53 8.35 5.58
C GLY A 88 7.64 8.21 6.62
N THR A 89 7.86 9.27 7.41
CA THR A 89 8.64 9.19 8.65
C THR A 89 7.75 9.42 9.86
N GLU A 90 8.03 8.71 10.94
CA GLU A 90 7.48 9.04 12.26
C GLU A 90 8.57 9.77 13.06
N VAL A 91 8.28 11.01 13.47
CA VAL A 91 9.22 11.83 14.22
C VAL A 91 8.65 12.12 15.61
N ILE A 92 9.35 11.62 16.62
CA ILE A 92 8.93 11.72 18.01
C ILE A 92 9.87 12.74 18.69
N PHE A 93 9.40 13.97 18.82
CA PHE A 93 10.14 15.03 19.49
C PHE A 93 10.05 14.83 21.01
N ALA A 94 11.19 14.64 21.68
CA ALA A 94 11.28 14.60 23.13
C ALA A 94 11.81 15.95 23.63
N ILE A 95 11.17 16.55 24.63
CA ILE A 95 11.61 17.82 25.21
C ILE A 95 12.03 17.59 26.66
N ASP A 96 13.32 17.68 26.93
CA ASP A 96 13.86 17.87 28.28
C ASP A 96 13.59 19.32 28.69
N ALA A 97 12.51 19.51 29.44
CA ALA A 97 12.01 20.83 29.84
C ALA A 97 12.50 21.26 31.24
N ASN A 98 13.70 20.81 31.65
CA ASN A 98 14.32 21.15 32.95
C ASN A 98 14.44 22.67 33.20
N GLU A 99 14.82 23.11 34.41
CA GLU A 99 14.89 24.56 34.79
C GLU A 99 15.60 25.43 33.74
N SER A 100 16.59 24.87 33.06
CA SER A 100 17.34 25.53 32.00
C SER A 100 16.49 25.91 30.79
N ILE A 101 15.35 25.27 30.51
CA ILE A 101 14.51 25.53 29.33
C ILE A 101 14.00 26.99 29.29
N SER A 102 13.93 27.64 30.45
CA SER A 102 13.61 29.06 30.62
C SER A 102 14.77 30.01 30.26
N THR A 103 16.01 29.50 30.24
CA THR A 103 17.26 30.26 30.09
C THR A 103 17.38 30.93 28.73
N ARG A 104 18.00 32.11 28.72
CA ARG A 104 18.35 32.88 27.53
C ARG A 104 19.86 32.96 27.40
N ASP A 105 20.45 32.12 26.56
CA ASP A 105 21.91 31.97 26.39
C ASP A 105 22.55 33.16 25.62
N GLY A 106 22.33 34.39 26.09
CA GLY A 106 22.80 35.63 25.43
C GLY A 106 22.02 36.03 24.16
N GLY A 107 21.22 35.13 23.59
CA GLY A 107 20.31 35.39 22.46
C GLY A 107 19.00 36.08 22.85
N SER A 108 18.22 36.46 21.84
CA SER A 108 16.89 37.08 22.03
C SER A 108 15.76 36.09 22.32
N LEU A 109 16.02 34.79 22.21
CA LEU A 109 15.10 33.68 22.47
C LEU A 109 15.58 32.86 23.68
N SER A 110 14.65 32.33 24.49
CA SER A 110 14.97 31.29 25.48
C SER A 110 15.11 29.91 24.83
N ARG A 111 15.68 28.93 25.53
CA ARG A 111 15.78 27.55 25.03
C ARG A 111 14.41 26.99 24.60
N ARG A 112 13.35 27.17 25.42
CA ARG A 112 11.94 26.88 25.06
C ARG A 112 11.49 27.56 23.76
N GLU A 113 11.81 28.84 23.58
CA GLU A 113 11.42 29.60 22.38
C GLU A 113 12.14 29.09 21.13
N LYS A 114 13.42 28.67 21.26
CA LYS A 114 14.14 27.97 20.17
C LYS A 114 13.46 26.65 19.83
N VAL A 115 13.11 25.81 20.82
CA VAL A 115 12.44 24.51 20.59
C VAL A 115 11.09 24.71 19.87
N ARG A 116 10.25 25.66 20.33
CA ARG A 116 9.02 26.07 19.62
C ARG A 116 9.29 26.42 18.15
N ASP A 117 10.31 27.24 17.91
CA ASP A 117 10.63 27.73 16.56
C ASP A 117 11.22 26.63 15.67
N VAL A 118 11.90 25.63 16.24
CA VAL A 118 12.29 24.39 15.53
C VAL A 118 11.08 23.52 15.18
N LEU A 119 10.12 23.33 16.09
CA LEU A 119 8.91 22.55 15.79
C LEU A 119 8.05 23.23 14.73
N ASN A 120 7.96 24.57 14.75
CA ASN A 120 7.36 25.35 13.65
C ASN A 120 8.13 25.18 12.33
N LEU A 121 9.47 25.24 12.35
CA LEU A 121 10.33 25.03 11.18
C LEU A 121 10.14 23.63 10.59
N PHE A 122 10.11 22.59 11.43
CA PHE A 122 9.84 21.23 10.97
C PHE A 122 8.46 21.13 10.32
N ALA A 123 7.43 21.72 10.94
CA ALA A 123 6.07 21.73 10.40
C ALA A 123 5.96 22.45 9.05
N ASP A 124 6.69 23.57 8.84
CA ASP A 124 6.59 24.39 7.63
C ASP A 124 7.53 23.96 6.48
N GLU A 125 8.71 23.40 6.77
CA GLU A 125 9.74 23.08 5.76
C GLU A 125 10.05 21.59 5.60
N TYR A 126 9.73 20.75 6.59
CA TYR A 126 10.15 19.34 6.62
C TYR A 126 8.99 18.34 6.55
N MET A 127 7.90 18.56 7.28
CA MET A 127 6.78 17.62 7.46
C MET A 127 5.95 17.43 6.18
N ALA A 128 5.73 16.17 5.77
CA ALA A 128 4.82 15.80 4.69
C ALA A 128 3.44 15.43 5.25
N GLU A 129 2.47 16.34 5.16
CA GLU A 129 1.09 16.17 5.68
C GLU A 129 0.44 14.86 5.17
N GLY A 130 -0.03 14.03 6.11
CA GLY A 130 -0.63 12.71 5.84
C GLY A 130 0.35 11.55 5.57
N SER A 131 1.54 11.82 5.03
CA SER A 131 2.60 10.81 4.90
C SER A 131 3.30 10.60 6.25
N ASP A 132 3.76 11.68 6.86
CA ASP A 132 4.49 11.66 8.13
C ASP A 132 3.55 11.60 9.34
N LEU A 133 4.10 11.13 10.46
CA LEU A 133 3.45 11.05 11.75
C LEU A 133 4.32 11.79 12.79
N VAL A 134 3.73 12.66 13.61
CA VAL A 134 4.48 13.43 14.61
C VAL A 134 3.87 13.31 15.99
N SER A 135 4.72 13.02 16.96
CA SER A 135 4.40 13.08 18.39
C SER A 135 5.37 14.03 19.08
N VAL A 136 4.91 14.73 20.13
CA VAL A 136 5.71 15.60 20.96
C VAL A 136 5.52 15.20 22.42
N ILE A 137 6.58 14.67 23.00
CA ILE A 137 6.66 14.11 24.34
C ILE A 137 7.34 15.14 25.26
N VAL A 138 6.76 15.32 26.43
CA VAL A 138 7.12 16.33 27.43
C VAL A 138 7.15 15.68 28.82
N PRO A 139 7.74 16.30 29.85
CA PRO A 139 7.63 15.79 31.21
C PRO A 139 6.18 15.76 31.68
N VAL A 140 5.88 14.89 32.65
CA VAL A 140 4.55 14.80 33.24
C VAL A 140 4.32 15.96 34.22
N ASP A 141 3.34 16.79 33.94
CA ASP A 141 2.88 17.89 34.80
C ASP A 141 1.33 17.91 34.93
N ASP A 142 0.78 18.87 35.69
CA ASP A 142 -0.66 19.01 35.95
C ASP A 142 -1.48 19.35 34.66
N GLU A 143 -0.86 19.94 33.63
CA GLU A 143 -1.50 20.18 32.32
C GLU A 143 -1.28 19.01 31.34
N HIS A 144 -0.17 18.27 31.49
CA HIS A 144 0.27 17.17 30.64
C HIS A 144 0.40 15.84 31.45
N PRO A 145 -0.66 15.32 32.09
CA PRO A 145 -0.58 14.17 33.01
C PRO A 145 -0.17 12.84 32.34
N ASN A 146 -0.08 12.79 31.01
CA ASN A 146 0.40 11.65 30.23
C ASN A 146 1.83 11.86 29.68
N GLY A 147 2.47 13.02 29.88
CA GLY A 147 3.75 13.38 29.25
C GLY A 147 3.65 13.60 27.74
N GLU A 148 2.48 13.97 27.23
CA GLU A 148 2.20 14.12 25.81
C GLU A 148 1.59 15.51 25.52
N LEU A 149 2.20 16.23 24.59
CA LEU A 149 1.73 17.53 24.07
C LEU A 149 1.05 17.36 22.69
N LEU A 150 1.54 16.40 21.89
CA LEU A 150 0.91 15.91 20.67
C LEU A 150 1.18 14.42 20.55
N ARG A 151 0.20 13.65 20.09
CA ARG A 151 0.34 12.21 19.83
C ARG A 151 -0.25 11.88 18.47
N ASN A 152 0.54 11.21 17.62
CA ASN A 152 0.14 10.71 16.30
C ASN A 152 -0.51 11.80 15.41
N GLY A 153 -0.03 13.04 15.49
CA GLY A 153 -0.48 14.15 14.65
C GLY A 153 0.00 13.99 13.21
N ILE A 154 -0.89 14.27 12.25
CA ILE A 154 -0.62 14.10 10.81
C ILE A 154 -0.78 15.40 10.02
N PHE A 155 -1.26 16.48 10.67
CA PHE A 155 -1.43 17.80 10.08
C PHE A 155 -0.44 18.82 10.63
N ILE A 156 0.09 19.65 9.74
CA ILE A 156 1.05 20.73 10.05
C ILE A 156 0.52 21.65 11.17
N ASN A 157 -0.77 21.97 11.14
CA ASN A 157 -1.40 22.83 12.14
C ASN A 157 -1.51 22.19 13.54
N GLU A 158 -1.52 20.86 13.67
CA GLU A 158 -1.52 20.19 14.98
C GLU A 158 -0.17 20.40 15.69
N LEU A 159 0.93 20.14 14.98
CA LEU A 159 2.29 20.36 15.48
C LEU A 159 2.55 21.84 15.81
N LYS A 160 2.08 22.76 14.97
CA LYS A 160 2.23 24.20 15.22
C LYS A 160 1.38 24.66 16.41
N ASN A 161 0.16 24.15 16.60
CA ASN A 161 -0.63 24.48 17.78
C ASN A 161 0.00 23.92 19.06
N ALA A 162 0.45 22.66 19.06
CA ALA A 162 1.22 22.08 20.16
C ALA A 162 2.43 22.95 20.54
N ALA A 163 3.32 23.21 19.58
CA ALA A 163 4.55 23.97 19.80
C ALA A 163 4.32 25.39 20.32
N ASN A 164 3.37 26.14 19.73
CA ASN A 164 3.21 27.57 20.03
C ASN A 164 2.57 27.87 21.39
N PHE A 165 1.87 26.91 21.98
CA PHE A 165 1.16 27.11 23.26
C PHE A 165 1.80 26.35 24.44
N TYR A 166 2.76 25.45 24.20
CA TYR A 166 3.46 24.73 25.27
C TYR A 166 4.17 25.66 26.26
N THR A 167 3.81 25.49 27.53
CA THR A 167 4.41 26.15 28.68
C THR A 167 4.73 25.05 29.70
N PRO A 168 6.01 24.66 29.89
CA PRO A 168 6.36 23.62 30.85
C PRO A 168 6.12 24.11 32.28
N ASP A 169 5.65 23.21 33.15
CA ASP A 169 5.93 23.35 34.58
C ASP A 169 7.43 23.11 34.82
N ILE A 170 8.02 23.95 35.66
CA ILE A 170 9.45 23.96 36.01
C ILE A 170 9.65 23.70 37.51
N ASP A 171 8.59 23.83 38.33
CA ASP A 171 8.64 23.53 39.77
C ASP A 171 8.49 22.00 40.04
N GLY A 172 8.11 21.22 39.03
CA GLY A 172 8.12 19.76 39.03
C GLY A 172 9.52 19.18 38.80
N GLY A 173 9.88 18.12 39.55
CA GLY A 173 11.13 17.37 39.32
C GLY A 173 11.02 16.51 38.06
N ILE A 174 11.90 16.76 37.08
CA ILE A 174 11.81 16.18 35.74
C ILE A 174 12.69 14.92 35.62
N ASP A 175 12.11 13.88 35.04
CA ASP A 175 12.76 12.58 34.80
C ASP A 175 12.94 12.36 33.29
N LEU A 176 14.19 12.44 32.82
CA LEU A 176 14.52 12.26 31.41
C LEU A 176 14.38 10.80 30.96
N ASP A 177 14.52 9.83 31.87
CA ASP A 177 14.22 8.43 31.56
C ASP A 177 12.72 8.27 31.27
N ASP A 178 11.81 8.91 32.01
CA ASP A 178 10.36 8.83 31.75
C ASP A 178 10.00 9.42 30.37
N VAL A 179 10.55 10.59 30.02
CA VAL A 179 10.35 11.23 28.70
C VAL A 179 10.85 10.33 27.55
N LEU A 180 12.05 9.75 27.68
CA LEU A 180 12.62 8.89 26.62
C LEU A 180 11.92 7.52 26.56
N ASN A 181 11.49 6.95 27.69
CA ASN A 181 10.70 5.72 27.71
C ASN A 181 9.31 5.94 27.09
N ARG A 182 8.66 7.09 27.29
CA ARG A 182 7.40 7.46 26.59
C ARG A 182 7.61 7.57 25.08
N ALA A 183 8.70 8.21 24.64
CA ALA A 183 9.04 8.29 23.23
C ALA A 183 9.23 6.89 22.59
N LEU A 184 9.95 6.00 23.26
CA LEU A 184 10.13 4.60 22.82
C LEU A 184 8.86 3.73 22.95
N ALA A 185 7.89 4.12 23.79
CA ALA A 185 6.58 3.47 23.86
C ALA A 185 5.71 3.85 22.67
N VAL A 186 5.66 5.15 22.30
CA VAL A 186 4.95 5.62 21.10
C VAL A 186 5.52 4.99 19.83
N ALA A 187 6.85 4.90 19.72
CA ALA A 187 7.49 4.17 18.62
C ALA A 187 7.04 2.69 18.58
N ALA A 188 7.04 1.99 19.72
CA ALA A 188 6.61 0.59 19.79
C ALA A 188 5.15 0.37 19.36
N GLU A 189 4.24 1.29 19.69
CA GLU A 189 2.83 1.23 19.28
C GLU A 189 2.66 1.37 17.74
N ASN A 190 3.47 2.23 17.12
CA ASN A 190 3.36 2.56 15.69
C ASN A 190 4.27 1.72 14.78
N ALA A 191 5.12 0.84 15.32
CA ALA A 191 6.16 0.11 14.58
C ALA A 191 5.65 -0.69 13.36
N ALA A 192 4.43 -1.23 13.44
CA ALA A 192 3.80 -1.98 12.34
C ALA A 192 3.27 -1.09 11.19
N ALA A 193 3.43 0.24 11.27
CA ALA A 193 2.94 1.18 10.25
C ALA A 193 3.93 1.42 9.09
N GLY A 194 5.07 0.71 9.04
CA GLY A 194 6.04 0.75 7.95
C GLY A 194 6.86 2.05 7.81
N ARG A 195 6.56 3.10 8.60
CA ARG A 195 7.27 4.38 8.60
C ARG A 195 8.71 4.26 9.11
N SER A 196 9.60 5.12 8.62
CA SER A 196 10.90 5.29 9.28
C SER A 196 10.75 6.11 10.55
N GLN A 197 10.88 5.44 11.70
CA GLN A 197 10.81 6.06 13.02
C GLN A 197 12.12 6.75 13.41
N ALA A 198 12.04 7.86 14.13
CA ALA A 198 13.17 8.59 14.72
C ALA A 198 12.73 9.35 15.99
N ILE A 199 13.59 9.37 17.01
CA ILE A 199 13.42 10.26 18.19
C ILE A 199 14.32 11.49 18.02
N VAL A 200 13.81 12.68 18.31
CA VAL A 200 14.58 13.93 18.32
C VAL A 200 14.47 14.57 19.69
N LEU A 201 15.51 14.41 20.52
CA LEU A 201 15.60 15.00 21.85
C LEU A 201 16.13 16.43 21.79
N PHE A 202 15.42 17.36 22.41
CA PHE A 202 15.93 18.67 22.81
C PHE A 202 16.30 18.60 24.29
N SER A 203 17.59 18.72 24.60
CA SER A 203 18.14 18.77 25.97
C SER A 203 19.40 19.63 25.95
N ASP A 204 19.81 20.18 27.09
CA ASP A 204 21.12 20.83 27.22
C ASP A 204 22.27 19.84 27.51
N GLY A 205 21.96 18.57 27.80
CA GLY A 205 22.95 17.53 28.07
C GLY A 205 23.56 17.60 29.48
N ALA A 206 23.06 18.50 30.34
CA ALA A 206 23.56 18.74 31.69
C ALA A 206 22.96 17.75 32.71
N LEU A 207 23.48 16.52 32.72
CA LEU A 207 22.99 15.43 33.59
C LEU A 207 23.48 15.51 35.06
N GLU A 208 23.80 16.69 35.60
CA GLU A 208 24.41 16.81 36.94
C GLU A 208 23.46 16.42 38.09
N ASP A 209 22.16 16.67 37.94
CA ASP A 209 21.09 16.34 38.91
C ASP A 209 19.98 15.43 38.31
N VAL A 210 20.18 14.89 37.09
CA VAL A 210 19.15 14.13 36.33
C VAL A 210 19.49 12.63 36.28
N THR A 211 18.50 11.77 36.53
CA THR A 211 18.60 10.33 36.23
C THR A 211 18.44 10.06 34.75
N LEU A 212 19.49 9.52 34.12
CA LEU A 212 19.45 8.96 32.77
C LEU A 212 20.09 7.56 32.76
N SER A 213 19.28 6.54 32.55
CA SER A 213 19.66 5.14 32.41
C SER A 213 20.09 4.84 30.98
N ALA A 214 21.07 5.60 30.46
CA ALA A 214 21.43 5.63 29.03
C ALA A 214 21.65 4.24 28.40
N GLU A 215 22.28 3.30 29.12
CA GLU A 215 22.47 1.91 28.67
C GLU A 215 21.14 1.18 28.39
N ALA A 216 20.11 1.39 29.22
CA ALA A 216 18.79 0.79 29.07
C ALA A 216 17.99 1.44 27.93
N ILE A 217 18.01 2.78 27.86
CA ILE A 217 17.38 3.56 26.77
C ILE A 217 17.99 3.15 25.42
N VAL A 218 19.32 3.06 25.33
CA VAL A 218 20.04 2.60 24.13
C VAL A 218 19.66 1.17 23.77
N ALA A 219 19.64 0.23 24.74
CA ALA A 219 19.32 -1.17 24.46
C ALA A 219 17.88 -1.33 23.93
N GLN A 220 16.92 -0.56 24.46
CA GLN A 220 15.54 -0.55 23.97
C GLN A 220 15.42 0.09 22.58
N ALA A 221 16.06 1.24 22.36
CA ALA A 221 16.09 1.92 21.07
C ALA A 221 16.73 1.07 19.96
N GLN A 222 17.83 0.37 20.26
CA GLN A 222 18.46 -0.60 19.38
C GLN A 222 17.53 -1.80 19.08
N ALA A 223 16.88 -2.37 20.09
CA ALA A 223 15.94 -3.47 19.90
C ALA A 223 14.70 -3.10 19.04
N GLN A 224 14.33 -1.82 19.03
CA GLN A 224 13.25 -1.28 18.20
C GLN A 224 13.74 -0.73 16.84
N ASN A 225 15.04 -0.67 16.57
CA ASN A 225 15.66 0.00 15.41
C ASN A 225 15.30 1.50 15.27
N VAL A 226 15.11 2.19 16.42
CA VAL A 226 14.76 3.61 16.52
C VAL A 226 16.02 4.44 16.83
N PRO A 227 16.55 5.23 15.87
CA PRO A 227 17.67 6.14 16.14
C PRO A 227 17.24 7.32 17.02
N ILE A 228 18.08 7.67 17.98
CA ILE A 228 17.92 8.85 18.84
C ILE A 228 18.85 9.96 18.33
N PHE A 229 18.26 11.09 17.94
CA PHE A 229 18.95 12.31 17.57
C PHE A 229 18.87 13.35 18.69
N VAL A 230 19.87 14.22 18.81
CA VAL A 230 19.91 15.25 19.87
C VAL A 230 20.22 16.64 19.32
N ALA A 231 19.42 17.64 19.68
CA ALA A 231 19.74 19.06 19.50
C ALA A 231 20.15 19.67 20.85
N ILE A 232 21.46 19.85 21.07
CA ILE A 232 22.03 20.28 22.36
C ILE A 232 21.78 21.78 22.57
N LEU A 233 21.01 22.12 23.61
CA LEU A 233 20.49 23.46 23.89
C LEU A 233 21.48 24.32 24.71
N GLY A 234 22.13 25.29 24.08
CA GLY A 234 22.95 26.26 24.83
C GLY A 234 23.76 27.21 23.96
N ALA A 235 24.38 28.25 24.52
CA ALA A 235 25.33 29.08 23.76
C ALA A 235 26.61 28.32 23.36
N ARG A 236 26.88 27.20 24.02
CA ARG A 236 27.92 26.20 23.76
C ARG A 236 27.36 24.83 24.14
N ALA A 237 28.02 23.77 23.69
CA ALA A 237 28.05 22.49 24.37
C ALA A 237 29.50 22.25 24.84
N ASP A 238 29.69 21.72 26.04
CA ASP A 238 30.99 21.33 26.59
C ASP A 238 31.31 19.83 26.40
N ASP A 239 32.54 19.43 26.72
CA ASP A 239 33.02 18.06 26.49
C ASP A 239 32.21 16.99 27.25
N ASN A 240 31.56 17.34 28.37
CA ASN A 240 30.69 16.44 29.13
C ASN A 240 29.26 16.43 28.56
N GLU A 241 28.70 17.61 28.26
CA GLU A 241 27.38 17.74 27.62
C GLU A 241 27.35 16.97 26.29
N ILE A 242 28.42 17.05 25.49
CA ILE A 242 28.60 16.27 24.27
C ILE A 242 28.71 14.77 24.57
N ALA A 243 29.58 14.35 25.50
CA ALA A 243 29.79 12.93 25.81
C ALA A 243 28.52 12.24 26.35
N ASN A 244 27.72 12.95 27.15
CA ASN A 244 26.43 12.50 27.66
C ASN A 244 25.44 12.19 26.51
N MET A 245 25.43 13.05 25.48
CA MET A 245 24.52 12.91 24.34
C MET A 245 25.04 11.90 23.31
N GLU A 246 26.36 11.83 23.07
CA GLU A 246 26.99 10.79 22.24
C GLU A 246 26.71 9.38 22.75
N ALA A 247 26.61 9.20 24.07
CA ALA A 247 26.22 7.93 24.68
C ALA A 247 24.81 7.46 24.28
N LEU A 248 23.90 8.36 23.93
CA LEU A 248 22.58 8.02 23.37
C LEU A 248 22.61 7.89 21.84
N THR A 249 23.24 8.85 21.15
CA THR A 249 23.12 8.93 19.68
C THR A 249 23.96 7.89 18.96
N ALA A 250 25.24 7.74 19.33
CA ALA A 250 26.18 6.93 18.54
C ALA A 250 25.83 5.42 18.56
N PRO A 251 25.38 4.81 19.68
CA PRO A 251 24.96 3.42 19.67
C PRO A 251 23.64 3.16 18.93
N THR A 252 22.73 4.14 18.84
CA THR A 252 21.41 3.99 18.22
C THR A 252 21.41 4.27 16.71
N GLY A 253 22.56 4.65 16.13
CA GLY A 253 22.66 5.08 14.74
C GLY A 253 22.18 6.51 14.48
N GLY A 254 21.89 7.27 15.55
CA GLY A 254 21.56 8.68 15.47
C GLY A 254 22.80 9.59 15.52
N THR A 255 22.56 10.90 15.58
CA THR A 255 23.63 11.91 15.71
C THR A 255 23.15 13.13 16.49
N TRP A 256 24.09 13.95 16.97
CA TRP A 256 23.82 15.17 17.73
C TRP A 256 24.22 16.42 16.94
N VAL A 257 23.63 17.56 17.30
CA VAL A 257 24.05 18.89 16.82
C VAL A 257 23.99 19.89 17.96
N HIS A 258 25.00 20.74 18.09
CA HIS A 258 24.94 21.88 19.02
C HIS A 258 24.04 22.97 18.43
N MET A 259 22.99 23.37 19.15
CA MET A 259 21.98 24.33 18.69
C MET A 259 22.01 25.64 19.51
N PRO A 260 22.96 26.56 19.22
CA PRO A 260 22.94 27.90 19.79
C PRO A 260 21.76 28.73 19.26
N ASP A 261 21.39 28.55 18.00
CA ASP A 261 20.29 29.21 17.31
C ASP A 261 19.52 28.21 16.43
N VAL A 262 18.25 28.51 16.14
CA VAL A 262 17.27 27.62 15.46
C VAL A 262 17.78 27.06 14.12
N ALA A 263 18.57 27.82 13.36
CA ALA A 263 19.04 27.42 12.03
C ALA A 263 20.03 26.23 12.06
N GLU A 264 20.75 26.01 13.16
CA GLU A 264 21.81 25.00 13.23
C GLU A 264 21.25 23.56 13.30
N VAL A 265 19.96 23.37 13.58
CA VAL A 265 19.31 22.04 13.60
C VAL A 265 19.02 21.46 12.21
N ALA A 266 19.06 22.30 11.16
CA ALA A 266 18.65 21.93 9.80
C ALA A 266 19.34 20.66 9.24
N PRO A 267 20.65 20.38 9.49
CA PRO A 267 21.28 19.14 9.03
C PRO A 267 20.70 17.88 9.70
N LEU A 268 20.37 17.98 11.00
CA LEU A 268 19.77 16.88 11.77
C LEU A 268 18.36 16.57 11.26
N LEU A 269 17.51 17.59 11.10
CA LEU A 269 16.16 17.41 10.55
C LEU A 269 16.18 16.84 9.13
N THR A 270 17.15 17.26 8.30
CA THR A 270 17.34 16.74 6.93
C THR A 270 17.66 15.25 6.94
N LEU A 271 18.50 14.79 7.89
CA LEU A 271 18.86 13.39 8.02
C LEU A 271 17.70 12.54 8.58
N VAL A 272 16.89 13.09 9.49
CA VAL A 272 15.65 12.45 9.96
C VAL A 272 14.70 12.17 8.78
N ILE A 273 14.36 13.20 8.00
CA ILE A 273 13.41 13.02 6.87
C ILE A 273 14.00 12.25 5.67
N ALA A 274 15.33 12.07 5.58
CA ALA A 274 15.96 11.35 4.48
C ALA A 274 15.41 9.92 4.32
N ASN A 275 15.05 9.28 5.44
CA ASN A 275 14.51 7.92 5.46
C ASN A 275 12.98 7.84 5.24
N ARG A 276 12.30 8.96 4.90
CA ARG A 276 10.90 8.95 4.43
C ARG A 276 10.74 8.09 3.18
N THR A 277 11.76 8.08 2.32
CA THR A 277 11.86 7.13 1.22
C THR A 277 12.59 5.88 1.71
N GLN A 278 11.96 4.72 1.58
CA GLN A 278 12.58 3.41 1.86
C GLN A 278 12.71 2.61 0.56
N ASN A 279 13.62 1.63 0.55
CA ASN A 279 13.83 0.78 -0.61
C ASN A 279 13.10 -0.55 -0.42
N GLN A 280 12.62 -1.13 -1.52
CA GLN A 280 12.00 -2.45 -1.54
C GLN A 280 12.68 -3.35 -2.57
N VAL A 281 12.93 -4.59 -2.16
CA VAL A 281 13.27 -5.70 -3.03
C VAL A 281 12.05 -6.59 -3.15
N THR A 282 11.49 -6.75 -4.35
CA THR A 282 10.47 -7.79 -4.62
C THR A 282 11.10 -8.90 -5.44
N TYR A 283 10.97 -10.13 -4.97
CA TYR A 283 11.53 -11.34 -5.59
C TYR A 283 10.55 -12.52 -5.49
N ARG A 284 10.74 -13.55 -6.31
CA ARG A 284 9.94 -14.78 -6.25
C ARG A 284 10.68 -15.83 -5.41
N SER A 285 10.04 -16.30 -4.35
CA SER A 285 10.59 -17.25 -3.38
C SER A 285 10.77 -18.65 -3.97
N LEU A 286 11.71 -19.40 -3.40
CA LEU A 286 11.97 -20.81 -3.69
C LEU A 286 11.53 -21.74 -2.54
N VAL A 287 10.89 -21.18 -1.50
CA VAL A 287 10.46 -21.92 -0.30
C VAL A 287 9.32 -22.89 -0.62
N ASN A 288 9.62 -24.19 -0.55
CA ASN A 288 8.68 -25.29 -0.80
C ASN A 288 8.42 -26.16 0.46
N SER A 289 8.53 -25.57 1.64
CA SER A 289 8.20 -26.21 2.91
C SER A 289 7.60 -25.20 3.88
N SER A 290 6.70 -25.66 4.76
CA SER A 290 6.09 -24.83 5.79
C SER A 290 7.02 -24.64 6.99
N GLY A 291 7.12 -23.41 7.50
CA GLY A 291 7.90 -23.10 8.70
C GLY A 291 8.48 -21.69 8.70
N GLY A 292 9.52 -21.50 9.52
CA GLY A 292 10.30 -20.26 9.58
C GLY A 292 11.52 -20.32 8.65
N HIS A 293 11.66 -19.27 7.84
CA HIS A 293 12.69 -19.11 6.82
C HIS A 293 13.49 -17.82 7.07
N GLN A 294 14.69 -17.75 6.49
CA GLN A 294 15.58 -16.60 6.65
C GLN A 294 15.83 -15.92 5.30
N ILE A 295 15.80 -14.59 5.30
CA ILE A 295 16.39 -13.78 4.22
C ILE A 295 17.65 -13.07 4.73
N ALA A 296 18.57 -12.79 3.82
CA ALA A 296 19.67 -11.86 4.08
C ALA A 296 19.86 -10.90 2.89
N LEU A 297 19.85 -9.59 3.16
CA LEU A 297 20.32 -8.57 2.23
C LEU A 297 21.79 -8.26 2.54
N SER A 298 22.62 -8.08 1.52
CA SER A 298 24.00 -7.62 1.68
C SER A 298 24.32 -6.49 0.70
N LEU A 299 24.90 -5.39 1.19
CA LEU A 299 25.23 -4.19 0.43
C LEU A 299 26.54 -3.59 0.95
N GLY A 300 27.50 -3.32 0.07
CA GLY A 300 28.80 -2.74 0.44
C GLY A 300 29.67 -3.60 1.37
N GLY A 301 29.26 -4.84 1.67
CA GLY A 301 29.89 -5.71 2.67
C GLY A 301 29.23 -5.67 4.06
N VAL A 302 28.17 -4.86 4.25
CA VAL A 302 27.27 -4.93 5.40
C VAL A 302 26.13 -5.89 5.06
N THR A 303 25.73 -6.74 6.00
CA THR A 303 24.62 -7.70 5.84
C THR A 303 23.54 -7.44 6.89
N SER A 304 22.28 -7.62 6.51
CA SER A 304 21.10 -7.54 7.37
C SER A 304 20.24 -8.78 7.16
N GLU A 305 19.85 -9.45 8.24
CA GLU A 305 19.12 -10.71 8.23
C GLU A 305 17.73 -10.50 8.84
N ALA A 306 16.71 -11.13 8.26
CA ALA A 306 15.36 -11.17 8.81
C ALA A 306 14.76 -12.57 8.66
N GLN A 307 13.70 -12.85 9.42
CA GLN A 307 12.98 -14.11 9.38
C GLN A 307 11.51 -13.87 9.02
N PHE A 308 10.92 -14.81 8.29
CA PHE A 308 9.49 -14.86 8.01
C PHE A 308 8.97 -16.27 8.24
N GLU A 309 7.69 -16.42 8.56
CA GLU A 309 7.02 -17.72 8.58
C GLU A 309 6.05 -17.79 7.40
N ILE A 310 5.97 -18.96 6.75
CA ILE A 310 5.00 -19.26 5.69
C ILE A 310 4.45 -20.68 5.87
N THR A 311 3.19 -20.86 5.49
CA THR A 311 2.58 -22.18 5.31
C THR A 311 2.42 -22.40 3.81
N VAL A 312 2.90 -23.53 3.33
CA VAL A 312 2.79 -23.96 1.93
C VAL A 312 2.36 -25.43 1.92
N GLU A 313 1.26 -25.72 1.24
CA GLU A 313 0.71 -27.07 1.03
C GLU A 313 0.60 -27.37 -0.48
N PRO A 314 0.78 -28.62 -0.93
CA PRO A 314 0.63 -28.97 -2.35
C PRO A 314 -0.76 -28.65 -2.91
N ALA A 315 -0.82 -28.34 -4.20
CA ALA A 315 -2.08 -28.02 -4.86
C ALA A 315 -3.07 -29.21 -4.82
N ALA A 316 -4.28 -28.98 -4.33
CA ALA A 316 -5.34 -29.98 -4.28
C ALA A 316 -6.07 -30.03 -5.63
N VAL A 317 -6.19 -31.24 -6.21
CA VAL A 317 -6.77 -31.46 -7.54
C VAL A 317 -8.06 -32.26 -7.44
N THR A 318 -9.11 -31.86 -8.16
CA THR A 318 -10.39 -32.58 -8.24
C THR A 318 -10.79 -32.80 -9.70
N VAL A 319 -10.97 -34.04 -10.12
CA VAL A 319 -11.46 -34.38 -11.47
C VAL A 319 -12.95 -34.07 -11.57
N LEU A 320 -13.35 -33.27 -12.55
CA LEU A 320 -14.71 -32.81 -12.79
C LEU A 320 -15.41 -33.62 -13.90
N LEU A 321 -15.40 -34.94 -13.77
CA LEU A 321 -16.04 -35.88 -14.70
C LEU A 321 -17.13 -36.68 -13.98
N ASP A 322 -18.32 -36.78 -14.59
CA ASP A 322 -19.45 -37.53 -14.02
C ASP A 322 -19.25 -39.03 -14.21
N ASN A 323 -18.93 -39.72 -13.11
CA ASN A 323 -18.76 -41.17 -13.09
C ASN A 323 -20.03 -41.94 -12.68
N SER A 324 -21.19 -41.29 -12.57
CA SER A 324 -22.46 -41.94 -12.22
C SER A 324 -23.07 -42.73 -13.39
N THR A 325 -22.55 -42.54 -14.61
CA THR A 325 -22.93 -43.28 -15.83
C THR A 325 -21.69 -43.74 -16.59
N PRO A 326 -21.71 -44.93 -17.22
CA PRO A 326 -20.59 -45.41 -18.03
C PRO A 326 -20.45 -44.61 -19.33
N ILE A 327 -19.22 -44.52 -19.84
CA ILE A 327 -18.95 -44.04 -21.20
C ILE A 327 -19.37 -45.13 -22.17
N VAL A 328 -20.49 -44.93 -22.88
CA VAL A 328 -21.01 -45.89 -23.85
C VAL A 328 -20.43 -45.64 -25.23
N ARG A 329 -19.64 -46.60 -25.73
CA ARG A 329 -19.09 -46.64 -27.10
C ARG A 329 -19.92 -47.62 -27.93
N VAL A 330 -20.37 -47.25 -29.13
CA VAL A 330 -21.32 -48.07 -29.93
C VAL A 330 -20.72 -48.46 -31.28
N ALA A 331 -20.57 -49.76 -31.53
CA ALA A 331 -20.03 -50.29 -32.78
C ALA A 331 -21.12 -50.40 -33.87
N GLU A 332 -20.77 -50.12 -35.13
CA GLU A 332 -21.68 -50.33 -36.27
C GLU A 332 -21.85 -51.82 -36.62
N ASP A 333 -20.78 -52.61 -36.48
CA ASP A 333 -20.72 -54.05 -36.78
C ASP A 333 -20.20 -54.87 -35.57
N PRO A 334 -20.52 -56.18 -35.46
CA PRO A 334 -20.09 -57.00 -34.33
C PRO A 334 -18.56 -57.07 -34.17
N ASP A 335 -17.85 -57.13 -35.31
CA ASP A 335 -16.40 -57.36 -35.40
C ASP A 335 -15.58 -56.06 -35.53
N ALA A 336 -16.17 -54.88 -35.26
CA ALA A 336 -15.50 -53.58 -35.42
C ALA A 336 -14.24 -53.43 -34.54
N GLU A 337 -13.16 -52.89 -35.11
CA GLU A 337 -11.91 -52.58 -34.41
C GLU A 337 -12.12 -51.41 -33.42
N LEU A 338 -11.53 -51.47 -32.22
CA LEU A 338 -11.84 -50.52 -31.12
C LEU A 338 -11.63 -49.06 -31.52
N ASN A 339 -10.55 -48.76 -32.24
CA ASN A 339 -10.22 -47.43 -32.76
C ASN A 339 -11.18 -46.89 -33.85
N THR A 340 -12.16 -47.69 -34.30
CA THR A 340 -13.25 -47.24 -35.20
C THR A 340 -14.54 -46.90 -34.46
N ILE A 341 -14.60 -47.10 -33.14
CA ILE A 341 -15.80 -46.92 -32.32
C ILE A 341 -15.77 -45.53 -31.67
N GLU A 342 -16.85 -44.76 -31.79
CA GLU A 342 -16.97 -43.46 -31.15
C GLU A 342 -17.71 -43.55 -29.79
N PRO A 343 -17.38 -42.66 -28.82
CA PRO A 343 -16.29 -41.69 -28.83
C PRO A 343 -14.90 -42.34 -28.78
N SER A 344 -13.94 -41.71 -29.45
CA SER A 344 -12.50 -42.04 -29.42
C SER A 344 -11.71 -41.27 -28.35
N GLU A 345 -12.20 -40.11 -27.92
CA GLU A 345 -11.62 -39.28 -26.84
C GLU A 345 -12.70 -38.93 -25.79
N GLN A 346 -12.28 -38.80 -24.54
CA GLN A 346 -13.07 -38.24 -23.43
C GLN A 346 -12.34 -37.04 -22.83
N ALA A 347 -12.98 -35.87 -22.83
CA ALA A 347 -12.45 -34.69 -22.16
C ALA A 347 -12.45 -34.89 -20.63
N VAL A 348 -11.34 -34.54 -19.97
CA VAL A 348 -11.13 -34.65 -18.53
C VAL A 348 -10.80 -33.26 -18.00
N LEU A 349 -11.80 -32.54 -17.50
CA LEU A 349 -11.58 -31.31 -16.77
C LEU A 349 -11.14 -31.63 -15.33
N ALA A 350 -10.16 -30.90 -14.81
CA ALA A 350 -9.76 -30.98 -13.41
C ALA A 350 -9.64 -29.59 -12.79
N GLN A 351 -10.24 -29.37 -11.62
CA GLN A 351 -10.07 -28.14 -10.87
C GLN A 351 -8.85 -28.25 -9.95
N VAL A 352 -7.99 -27.23 -10.00
CA VAL A 352 -6.85 -27.06 -9.10
C VAL A 352 -7.23 -26.04 -8.02
N SER A 353 -6.80 -26.26 -6.79
CA SER A 353 -6.99 -25.34 -5.66
C SER A 353 -5.76 -25.35 -4.74
N PHE A 354 -5.58 -24.29 -3.97
CA PHE A 354 -4.43 -24.10 -3.09
C PHE A 354 -4.94 -24.05 -1.63
N PRO A 355 -4.79 -25.14 -0.83
CA PRO A 355 -5.37 -25.23 0.51
C PRO A 355 -4.78 -24.24 1.53
N ASP A 356 -3.62 -23.70 1.22
CA ASP A 356 -2.88 -22.67 1.96
C ASP A 356 -3.31 -21.23 1.60
N ASP A 357 -4.32 -21.07 0.72
CA ASP A 357 -4.73 -19.79 0.10
C ASP A 357 -3.62 -19.06 -0.67
N GLN A 358 -2.52 -19.75 -1.04
CA GLN A 358 -1.37 -19.18 -1.77
C GLN A 358 -1.37 -19.59 -3.26
N PRO A 359 -1.96 -18.81 -4.18
CA PRO A 359 -2.12 -19.20 -5.58
C PRO A 359 -0.81 -19.20 -6.36
N ARG A 360 -0.47 -20.35 -6.97
CA ARG A 360 0.79 -20.56 -7.70
C ARG A 360 0.58 -21.04 -9.13
N ARG A 361 1.59 -20.86 -9.97
CA ARG A 361 1.61 -21.41 -11.34
C ARG A 361 1.89 -22.91 -11.29
N ILE A 362 1.09 -23.67 -12.01
CA ILE A 362 1.37 -25.08 -12.32
C ILE A 362 2.36 -25.13 -13.48
N ILE A 363 3.47 -25.86 -13.31
CA ILE A 363 4.53 -26.01 -14.31
C ILE A 363 4.45 -27.34 -15.06
N SER A 364 3.74 -28.33 -14.52
CA SER A 364 3.39 -29.56 -15.21
C SER A 364 2.08 -30.14 -14.70
N ALA A 365 1.32 -30.78 -15.59
CA ALA A 365 0.15 -31.59 -15.26
C ALA A 365 0.19 -32.91 -16.04
N ALA A 366 -0.30 -33.99 -15.44
CA ALA A 366 -0.36 -35.31 -16.06
C ALA A 366 -1.72 -35.99 -15.82
N LEU A 367 -2.27 -36.60 -16.87
CA LEU A 367 -3.40 -37.52 -16.77
C LEU A 367 -2.85 -38.94 -16.61
N VAL A 368 -3.14 -39.55 -15.46
CA VAL A 368 -2.75 -40.92 -15.10
C VAL A 368 -3.98 -41.82 -15.16
N VAL A 369 -3.87 -42.97 -15.81
CA VAL A 369 -4.93 -43.99 -15.85
C VAL A 369 -4.34 -45.33 -15.43
N ASP A 370 -4.90 -45.92 -14.37
CA ASP A 370 -4.45 -47.17 -13.75
C ASP A 370 -2.94 -47.21 -13.41
N GLY A 371 -2.39 -46.05 -13.06
CA GLY A 371 -0.96 -45.87 -12.73
C GLY A 371 -0.04 -45.62 -13.92
N VAL A 372 -0.58 -45.40 -15.12
CA VAL A 372 0.18 -45.07 -16.34
C VAL A 372 -0.14 -43.63 -16.78
N ILE A 373 0.87 -42.79 -16.93
CA ILE A 373 0.73 -41.45 -17.53
C ILE A 373 0.35 -41.62 -19.01
N LEU A 374 -0.84 -41.17 -19.40
CA LEU A 374 -1.31 -41.17 -20.79
C LEU A 374 -1.07 -39.82 -21.49
N GLN A 375 -1.24 -38.72 -20.74
CA GLN A 375 -0.97 -37.36 -21.21
C GLN A 375 -0.10 -36.64 -20.18
N ALA A 376 0.86 -35.83 -20.65
CA ALA A 376 1.56 -34.85 -19.84
C ALA A 376 1.58 -33.51 -20.57
N ILE A 377 1.42 -32.41 -19.84
CA ILE A 377 1.46 -31.03 -20.32
C ILE A 377 2.53 -30.28 -19.53
N GLU A 378 3.51 -29.72 -20.22
CA GLU A 378 4.46 -28.75 -19.67
C GLU A 378 3.83 -27.34 -19.73
N ASP A 379 4.01 -26.55 -18.67
CA ASP A 379 3.47 -25.19 -18.49
C ASP A 379 1.96 -25.03 -18.82
N PRO A 380 1.07 -25.82 -18.19
CA PRO A 380 -0.35 -25.80 -18.49
C PRO A 380 -1.01 -24.49 -18.06
N ALA A 381 -1.67 -23.81 -19.00
CA ALA A 381 -2.49 -22.65 -18.72
C ALA A 381 -3.80 -23.07 -18.01
N LEU A 382 -4.08 -22.48 -16.85
CA LEU A 382 -5.32 -22.68 -16.11
C LEU A 382 -6.44 -21.79 -16.68
N GLY A 383 -7.60 -22.40 -16.93
CA GLY A 383 -8.81 -21.75 -17.43
C GLY A 383 -9.67 -21.14 -16.32
N ASP A 384 -10.85 -20.64 -16.71
CA ASP A 384 -11.85 -20.07 -15.79
C ASP A 384 -12.15 -21.04 -14.63
N GLY A 385 -12.16 -20.51 -13.40
CA GLY A 385 -12.36 -21.32 -12.20
C GLY A 385 -11.15 -22.19 -11.80
N ASN A 386 -9.96 -21.89 -12.32
CA ASN A 386 -8.70 -22.58 -12.04
C ASN A 386 -8.69 -24.04 -12.55
N THR A 387 -9.15 -24.22 -13.78
CA THR A 387 -9.37 -25.54 -14.42
C THR A 387 -8.27 -25.91 -15.40
N LEU A 388 -7.84 -27.17 -15.35
CA LEU A 388 -7.05 -27.85 -16.38
C LEU A 388 -7.98 -28.55 -17.37
N ASP A 389 -7.58 -28.58 -18.64
CA ASP A 389 -8.25 -29.30 -19.73
C ASP A 389 -7.31 -30.38 -20.27
N LEU A 390 -7.71 -31.65 -20.14
CA LEU A 390 -6.94 -32.85 -20.50
C LEU A 390 -7.79 -33.73 -21.43
N SER A 391 -7.16 -34.50 -22.31
CA SER A 391 -7.85 -35.47 -23.18
C SER A 391 -7.44 -36.89 -22.81
N TRP A 392 -8.44 -37.72 -22.51
CA TRP A 392 -8.27 -39.17 -22.36
C TRP A 392 -8.54 -39.83 -23.72
N ASP A 393 -7.49 -40.31 -24.38
CA ASP A 393 -7.62 -41.23 -25.51
C ASP A 393 -8.21 -42.56 -25.01
N ILE A 394 -9.40 -42.88 -25.49
CA ILE A 394 -10.13 -44.12 -25.20
C ILE A 394 -10.29 -45.01 -26.43
N SER A 395 -9.65 -44.66 -27.55
CA SER A 395 -9.85 -45.29 -28.86
C SER A 395 -9.58 -46.81 -28.81
N GLU A 396 -8.42 -47.21 -28.27
CA GLU A 396 -7.99 -48.60 -28.13
C GLU A 396 -8.47 -49.29 -26.82
N LEU A 397 -9.39 -48.68 -26.07
CA LEU A 397 -9.92 -49.25 -24.81
C LEU A 397 -11.23 -50.02 -25.02
N ASP A 398 -11.36 -51.19 -24.39
CA ASP A 398 -12.56 -52.04 -24.44
C ASP A 398 -13.46 -51.81 -23.21
N ALA A 399 -14.54 -52.60 -23.08
CA ALA A 399 -15.42 -52.53 -21.91
C ALA A 399 -14.67 -52.91 -20.61
N GLY A 400 -14.67 -52.02 -19.62
CA GLY A 400 -13.85 -52.16 -18.41
C GLY A 400 -14.02 -51.03 -17.41
N ASN A 401 -13.28 -51.12 -16.30
CA ASN A 401 -13.17 -50.06 -15.29
C ASN A 401 -11.75 -49.52 -15.28
N TYR A 402 -11.62 -48.19 -15.30
CA TYR A 402 -10.36 -47.46 -15.42
C TYR A 402 -10.29 -46.41 -14.30
N ASN A 403 -9.16 -46.30 -13.60
CA ASN A 403 -9.00 -45.36 -12.49
C ASN A 403 -8.21 -44.14 -12.98
N LEU A 404 -8.88 -43.01 -13.17
CA LEU A 404 -8.29 -41.74 -13.59
C LEU A 404 -7.76 -40.99 -12.37
N ALA A 405 -6.56 -40.43 -12.46
CA ALA A 405 -6.07 -39.42 -11.55
C ALA A 405 -5.40 -38.29 -12.36
N VAL A 406 -5.41 -37.08 -11.80
CA VAL A 406 -4.66 -35.95 -12.34
C VAL A 406 -3.61 -35.53 -11.33
N GLU A 407 -2.36 -35.59 -11.76
CA GLU A 407 -1.17 -35.17 -11.02
C GLU A 407 -0.72 -33.80 -11.53
N VAL A 408 -0.24 -32.92 -10.64
CA VAL A 408 0.25 -31.58 -10.97
C VAL A 408 1.52 -31.27 -10.18
N THR A 409 2.36 -30.41 -10.73
CA THR A 409 3.50 -29.84 -10.01
C THR A 409 3.45 -28.32 -10.12
N ASP A 410 3.55 -27.62 -8.99
CA ASP A 410 3.64 -26.16 -8.98
C ASP A 410 5.08 -25.64 -9.16
N GLU A 411 5.22 -24.34 -9.34
CA GLU A 411 6.50 -23.66 -9.57
C GLU A 411 7.51 -23.73 -8.40
N LEU A 412 7.07 -24.17 -7.21
CA LEU A 412 7.94 -24.45 -6.06
C LEU A 412 8.39 -25.93 -6.01
N GLY A 413 7.88 -26.75 -6.95
CA GLY A 413 8.14 -28.18 -7.02
C GLY A 413 7.25 -29.01 -6.10
N LEU A 414 6.11 -28.48 -5.63
CA LEU A 414 5.17 -29.26 -4.83
C LEU A 414 4.26 -30.09 -5.73
N GLU A 415 4.24 -31.40 -5.48
CA GLU A 415 3.47 -32.39 -6.23
C GLU A 415 2.08 -32.57 -5.58
N GLY A 416 1.04 -32.23 -6.34
CA GLY A 416 -0.36 -32.41 -5.99
C GLY A 416 -1.00 -33.51 -6.83
N ALA A 417 -2.00 -34.22 -6.29
CA ALA A 417 -2.72 -35.28 -7.00
C ALA A 417 -4.20 -35.30 -6.62
N SER A 418 -5.05 -35.78 -7.52
CA SER A 418 -6.45 -36.05 -7.23
C SER A 418 -6.66 -37.43 -6.59
N GLU A 419 -7.73 -37.58 -5.82
CA GLU A 419 -8.27 -38.91 -5.51
C GLU A 419 -8.58 -39.68 -6.82
N PRO A 420 -8.34 -41.00 -6.89
CA PRO A 420 -8.63 -41.78 -8.09
C PRO A 420 -10.13 -41.88 -8.42
N LEU A 421 -10.52 -41.38 -9.59
CA LEU A 421 -11.87 -41.43 -10.12
C LEU A 421 -12.04 -42.70 -10.97
N ALA A 422 -12.75 -43.70 -10.44
CA ALA A 422 -13.13 -44.87 -11.21
C ALA A 422 -14.20 -44.52 -12.26
N MET A 423 -13.89 -44.74 -13.53
CA MET A 423 -14.77 -44.63 -14.69
C MET A 423 -15.04 -46.01 -15.30
N THR A 424 -16.25 -46.25 -15.78
CA THR A 424 -16.61 -47.47 -16.53
C THR A 424 -16.78 -47.14 -18.01
N ILE A 425 -16.20 -47.95 -18.89
CA ILE A 425 -16.48 -47.95 -20.34
C ILE A 425 -17.38 -49.16 -20.65
N GLU A 426 -18.43 -48.94 -21.44
CA GLU A 426 -19.27 -50.00 -22.03
C GLU A 426 -19.14 -49.97 -23.56
N VAL A 427 -18.72 -51.08 -24.17
CA VAL A 427 -18.68 -51.23 -25.63
C VAL A 427 -19.88 -52.05 -26.10
N GLN A 428 -20.85 -51.39 -26.74
CA GLN A 428 -22.08 -52.01 -27.22
C GLN A 428 -21.92 -52.47 -28.67
N ARG A 429 -21.92 -53.79 -28.88
CA ARG A 429 -21.78 -54.44 -30.20
C ARG A 429 -23.12 -55.08 -30.64
N PRO A 430 -23.55 -54.91 -31.90
CA PRO A 430 -24.81 -55.47 -32.39
C PRO A 430 -24.77 -57.00 -32.36
N GLN A 431 -25.88 -57.60 -31.93
CA GLN A 431 -25.99 -59.06 -31.83
C GLN A 431 -26.19 -59.68 -33.22
N LEU A 432 -25.38 -60.68 -33.56
CA LEU A 432 -25.58 -61.51 -34.75
C LEU A 432 -26.91 -62.27 -34.63
N VAL A 433 -27.90 -61.85 -35.42
CA VAL A 433 -29.19 -62.53 -35.50
C VAL A 433 -29.03 -63.81 -36.31
N GLU A 434 -28.80 -64.93 -35.62
CA GLU A 434 -28.84 -66.25 -36.25
C GLU A 434 -30.22 -66.50 -36.87
N ALA A 435 -30.27 -66.44 -38.21
CA ALA A 435 -31.49 -66.67 -38.97
C ALA A 435 -31.91 -68.13 -38.82
N THR A 436 -32.92 -68.37 -37.97
CA THR A 436 -33.38 -69.71 -37.58
C THR A 436 -34.10 -70.40 -38.74
N ALA A 437 -33.32 -71.10 -39.57
CA ALA A 437 -33.82 -71.83 -40.74
C ALA A 437 -34.48 -73.15 -40.32
N GLU A 438 -35.81 -73.19 -40.26
CA GLU A 438 -36.54 -74.43 -40.01
C GLU A 438 -36.46 -75.43 -41.17
N ALA A 439 -36.35 -76.70 -40.80
CA ALA A 439 -36.72 -77.91 -41.55
C ALA A 439 -35.94 -78.28 -42.84
N GLY A 440 -35.12 -79.34 -42.74
CA GLY A 440 -35.15 -80.41 -43.75
C GLY A 440 -33.87 -81.22 -43.99
N GLY A 441 -33.81 -82.47 -43.50
CA GLY A 441 -33.23 -83.56 -44.32
C GLY A 441 -32.01 -84.36 -43.84
N ASP A 442 -32.11 -85.00 -42.68
CA ASP A 442 -31.78 -86.45 -42.51
C ASP A 442 -30.29 -86.95 -42.46
N ASN A 443 -30.11 -88.11 -41.80
CA ASN A 443 -28.94 -89.02 -41.76
C ASN A 443 -27.56 -88.57 -41.19
N ALA A 444 -27.30 -89.00 -39.94
CA ALA A 444 -26.45 -90.19 -39.62
C ALA A 444 -25.30 -90.04 -38.59
N VAL A 445 -25.51 -90.67 -37.42
CA VAL A 445 -24.59 -91.55 -36.64
C VAL A 445 -23.07 -91.25 -36.61
N VAL A 446 -22.50 -90.96 -35.43
CA VAL A 446 -21.56 -91.85 -34.67
C VAL A 446 -21.17 -91.24 -33.30
N GLU A 447 -21.58 -91.98 -32.26
CA GLU A 447 -21.04 -92.23 -30.91
C GLU A 447 -19.56 -91.87 -30.59
N VAL A 448 -19.30 -91.28 -29.40
CA VAL A 448 -18.42 -91.78 -28.29
C VAL A 448 -18.16 -90.69 -27.21
N GLU A 449 -18.48 -91.04 -25.94
CA GLU A 449 -17.92 -90.71 -24.59
C GLU A 449 -16.92 -89.52 -24.42
N ALA A 450 -17.07 -88.57 -23.47
CA ALA A 450 -16.88 -88.61 -21.98
C ALA A 450 -15.40 -88.85 -21.55
N GLU A 451 -14.80 -88.39 -20.42
CA GLU A 451 -15.12 -87.56 -19.21
C GLU A 451 -13.73 -87.13 -18.58
N GLU A 452 -13.49 -86.24 -17.61
CA GLU A 452 -14.24 -85.36 -16.67
C GLU A 452 -13.39 -84.08 -16.32
N ASN A 453 -13.99 -83.07 -15.65
CA ASN A 453 -13.41 -81.90 -14.92
C ASN A 453 -11.96 -81.99 -14.36
N ALA A 454 -11.22 -80.85 -14.36
CA ALA A 454 -10.36 -80.42 -13.24
C ALA A 454 -9.85 -78.96 -13.35
N GLU A 455 -10.05 -78.19 -12.27
CA GLU A 455 -9.36 -76.92 -11.92
C GLU A 455 -8.87 -77.07 -10.45
N PRO A 456 -8.04 -76.18 -9.87
CA PRO A 456 -7.09 -75.23 -10.46
C PRO A 456 -5.67 -75.34 -9.83
N ALA A 457 -4.69 -74.59 -10.33
CA ALA A 457 -3.48 -74.23 -9.57
C ALA A 457 -2.84 -72.93 -10.09
N ALA A 458 -2.41 -72.05 -9.18
CA ALA A 458 -1.76 -70.78 -9.52
C ALA A 458 -0.22 -70.88 -9.51
N SER A 459 0.43 -70.06 -10.34
CA SER A 459 1.84 -69.68 -10.20
C SER A 459 2.05 -68.27 -10.77
N GLY A 460 2.67 -67.38 -10.01
CA GLY A 460 2.94 -66.00 -10.44
C GLY A 460 4.09 -65.91 -11.45
N PHE A 461 4.19 -64.77 -12.13
CA PHE A 461 5.25 -64.46 -13.08
C PHE A 461 6.10 -63.29 -12.57
N ASP A 462 7.43 -63.44 -12.64
CA ASP A 462 8.41 -62.53 -12.04
C ASP A 462 9.15 -61.75 -13.14
N TRP A 463 9.04 -60.42 -13.13
CA TRP A 463 9.57 -59.53 -14.17
C TRP A 463 11.00 -59.04 -13.88
N ALA A 464 11.85 -59.93 -13.36
CA ALA A 464 13.27 -59.67 -13.15
C ALA A 464 14.14 -60.40 -14.19
N ASN A 465 14.53 -59.70 -15.28
CA ASN A 465 15.79 -59.81 -16.08
C ASN A 465 15.55 -59.50 -17.58
N LEU A 466 15.97 -58.33 -18.06
CA LEU A 466 16.13 -58.10 -19.51
C LEU A 466 17.34 -57.20 -19.86
N THR A 467 18.54 -57.59 -19.43
CA THR A 467 19.80 -56.92 -19.80
C THR A 467 20.70 -57.81 -20.66
N SER A 468 20.71 -57.58 -21.98
CA SER A 468 21.91 -57.52 -22.85
C SER A 468 21.64 -57.86 -24.34
N SER A 469 21.79 -56.87 -25.22
CA SER A 469 22.31 -57.10 -26.58
C SER A 469 23.06 -55.85 -27.06
N ILE A 470 24.18 -56.05 -27.77
CA ILE A 470 25.28 -55.07 -27.84
C ILE A 470 25.22 -54.16 -29.10
N TRP A 471 24.04 -53.97 -29.69
CA TRP A 471 23.89 -53.29 -30.99
C TRP A 471 23.22 -51.90 -30.98
N PHE A 472 22.60 -51.48 -29.86
CA PHE A 472 21.83 -50.23 -29.81
C PHE A 472 22.70 -48.95 -29.94
N TRP A 473 23.90 -48.95 -29.35
CA TRP A 473 24.74 -47.74 -29.22
C TRP A 473 25.49 -47.29 -30.48
N VAL A 474 25.48 -48.08 -31.57
CA VAL A 474 26.25 -47.75 -32.79
C VAL A 474 25.54 -46.71 -33.67
N VAL A 475 24.21 -46.61 -33.61
CA VAL A 475 23.42 -45.68 -34.45
C VAL A 475 23.35 -44.27 -33.85
N VAL A 476 23.22 -44.18 -32.52
CA VAL A 476 23.07 -42.90 -31.80
C VAL A 476 24.32 -42.01 -31.94
N GLY A 477 25.52 -42.60 -31.99
CA GLY A 477 26.79 -41.86 -31.99
C GLY A 477 27.11 -41.01 -33.23
N VAL A 478 26.37 -41.15 -34.34
CA VAL A 478 26.68 -40.47 -35.62
C VAL A 478 25.91 -39.16 -35.80
N VAL A 479 24.72 -39.02 -35.21
CA VAL A 479 23.85 -37.85 -35.40
C VAL A 479 24.37 -36.63 -34.61
N SER A 480 24.88 -36.86 -33.39
CA SER A 480 25.23 -35.80 -32.42
C SER A 480 26.35 -34.85 -32.88
N ILE A 481 27.22 -35.28 -33.80
CA ILE A 481 28.37 -34.47 -34.23
C ILE A 481 27.97 -33.37 -35.24
N PHE A 482 26.97 -33.62 -36.09
CA PHE A 482 26.54 -32.64 -37.09
C PHE A 482 25.73 -31.48 -36.49
N GLY A 483 24.91 -31.75 -35.46
CA GLY A 483 24.11 -30.71 -34.79
C GLY A 483 24.96 -29.61 -34.15
N VAL A 484 26.01 -30.00 -33.40
CA VAL A 484 26.90 -29.06 -32.69
C VAL A 484 27.63 -28.12 -33.64
N ILE A 485 28.06 -28.60 -34.81
CA ILE A 485 28.74 -27.78 -35.83
C ILE A 485 27.78 -26.76 -36.45
N LEU A 486 26.53 -27.15 -36.72
CA LEU A 486 25.50 -26.25 -37.25
C LEU A 486 25.15 -25.15 -36.24
N PHE A 487 24.99 -25.53 -34.98
CA PHE A 487 24.69 -24.62 -33.86
C PHE A 487 25.78 -23.55 -33.67
N PHE A 488 27.06 -23.94 -33.67
CA PHE A 488 28.17 -22.99 -33.56
C PHE A 488 28.31 -22.04 -34.77
N MET A 489 27.97 -22.48 -35.99
CA MET A 489 27.93 -21.58 -37.14
C MET A 489 26.80 -20.53 -37.03
N LEU A 490 25.65 -20.92 -36.49
CA LEU A 490 24.52 -20.00 -36.28
C LEU A 490 24.85 -18.94 -35.21
N LEU A 491 25.46 -19.36 -34.09
CA LEU A 491 25.88 -18.47 -33.00
C LEU A 491 26.86 -17.37 -33.50
N LEU A 492 27.85 -17.77 -34.31
CA LEU A 492 28.84 -16.88 -34.91
C LEU A 492 28.27 -15.90 -35.96
N ALA A 493 27.09 -16.19 -36.52
CA ALA A 493 26.39 -15.27 -37.42
C ALA A 493 25.62 -14.17 -36.66
N ILE A 494 25.07 -14.49 -35.48
CA ILE A 494 24.29 -13.57 -34.65
C ILE A 494 25.20 -12.53 -33.99
N VAL A 495 26.29 -12.97 -33.36
CA VAL A 495 27.27 -12.10 -32.65
C VAL A 495 27.92 -11.05 -33.57
N ARG A 496 27.88 -11.24 -34.89
CA ARG A 496 28.46 -10.30 -35.89
C ARG A 496 27.51 -9.22 -36.41
N ARG A 497 26.26 -9.12 -35.94
CA ARG A 497 25.26 -8.17 -36.52
C ARG A 497 24.88 -6.94 -35.68
N SER A 498 25.20 -6.85 -34.39
CA SER A 498 25.00 -5.61 -33.63
C SER A 498 26.25 -4.73 -33.71
N GLY A 499 26.22 -3.66 -34.53
CA GLY A 499 27.45 -2.92 -34.83
C GLY A 499 27.36 -1.68 -35.74
N LYS A 500 26.27 -0.89 -35.69
CA LYS A 500 26.27 0.45 -36.32
C LYS A 500 25.25 1.43 -35.72
N LYS A 501 25.63 2.73 -35.68
CA LYS A 501 24.85 3.85 -35.12
C LYS A 501 24.16 4.70 -36.19
N LYS A 502 23.17 5.49 -35.73
CA LYS A 502 22.86 6.91 -36.06
C LYS A 502 21.62 7.20 -36.94
N GLY A 503 20.89 8.25 -36.53
CA GLY A 503 19.69 8.83 -37.15
C GLY A 503 18.65 9.14 -36.06
N GLU A 504 18.75 10.22 -35.28
CA GLU A 504 18.42 11.61 -35.66
C GLU A 504 17.08 11.72 -36.43
N GLY A 505 16.01 12.06 -35.69
CA GLY A 505 14.71 12.43 -36.23
C GLY A 505 14.05 13.44 -35.28
N GLN A 506 13.86 14.67 -35.76
CA GLN A 506 13.10 15.70 -35.03
C GLN A 506 11.59 15.38 -35.11
N VAL A 507 10.86 15.61 -34.02
CA VAL A 507 9.41 15.77 -34.05
C VAL A 507 9.10 17.14 -33.48
N GLU A 508 8.48 17.98 -34.30
CA GLU A 508 8.11 19.36 -33.97
C GLU A 508 6.67 19.37 -33.42
N PRO A 509 6.39 20.05 -32.29
CA PRO A 509 5.07 20.01 -31.66
C PRO A 509 4.05 20.81 -32.48
N GLN A 510 3.06 20.14 -33.07
CA GLN A 510 2.00 20.82 -33.80
C GLN A 510 1.04 21.55 -32.86
N VAL A 511 1.09 22.88 -32.88
CA VAL A 511 0.08 23.74 -32.29
C VAL A 511 -1.08 23.91 -33.29
N GLN A 512 -2.32 23.67 -32.83
CA GLN A 512 -3.53 24.11 -33.52
C GLN A 512 -4.45 24.90 -32.56
N PRO A 513 -5.30 25.81 -33.10
CA PRO A 513 -5.58 27.05 -32.37
C PRO A 513 -6.81 27.02 -31.49
N GLN A 514 -6.76 27.79 -30.41
CA GLN A 514 -7.88 28.01 -29.50
C GLN A 514 -8.69 29.24 -29.92
N ALA A 515 -9.92 29.03 -30.41
CA ALA A 515 -11.07 29.96 -30.25
C ALA A 515 -12.34 29.47 -30.99
N ALA A 516 -13.30 28.94 -30.25
CA ALA A 516 -14.74 29.09 -30.52
C ALA A 516 -15.47 28.99 -29.17
N LEU A 517 -16.40 29.90 -28.90
CA LEU A 517 -17.13 30.01 -27.64
C LEU A 517 -18.61 29.62 -27.83
N ASP A 518 -19.22 29.24 -26.70
CA ASP A 518 -20.65 29.20 -26.38
C ASP A 518 -21.49 27.95 -26.76
N ALA A 519 -22.41 27.61 -25.82
CA ALA A 519 -23.31 26.45 -25.75
C ALA A 519 -22.62 25.06 -25.65
N GLU A 520 -22.98 24.14 -24.75
CA GLU A 520 -24.21 24.00 -23.92
C GLU A 520 -23.96 23.12 -22.67
N ALA A 521 -24.96 23.02 -21.77
CA ALA A 521 -25.16 21.98 -20.75
C ALA A 521 -23.98 21.52 -19.85
N THR A 522 -23.98 21.99 -18.59
CA THR A 522 -23.23 21.37 -17.49
C THR A 522 -23.68 19.92 -17.24
N GLN A 523 -22.78 18.95 -17.44
CA GLN A 523 -22.90 17.62 -16.84
C GLN A 523 -21.69 17.37 -15.92
N ILE A 524 -21.97 17.20 -14.63
CA ILE A 524 -20.96 16.77 -13.65
C ILE A 524 -20.94 15.24 -13.68
N LEU A 525 -19.91 14.66 -14.30
CA LEU A 525 -19.55 13.27 -14.06
C LEU A 525 -18.89 13.20 -12.68
N ALA A 526 -19.66 12.80 -11.67
CA ALA A 526 -19.10 12.46 -10.37
C ALA A 526 -18.29 11.15 -10.49
N PRO A 527 -17.06 11.08 -9.93
CA PRO A 527 -16.34 9.81 -9.85
C PRO A 527 -17.08 8.84 -8.94
N ALA A 528 -17.16 7.57 -9.34
CA ALA A 528 -17.95 6.56 -8.66
C ALA A 528 -17.25 6.01 -7.39
N PHE A 529 -17.20 6.80 -6.32
CA PHE A 529 -16.92 6.31 -4.98
C PHE A 529 -18.23 6.11 -4.20
N VAL A 530 -18.71 4.88 -4.13
CA VAL A 530 -19.77 4.49 -3.17
C VAL A 530 -19.10 4.19 -1.81
N GLN A 531 -18.56 5.24 -1.18
CA GLN A 531 -18.34 5.18 0.26
C GLN A 531 -19.69 5.12 0.96
N ARG A 532 -19.80 4.38 2.06
CA ARG A 532 -21.00 4.42 2.92
C ARG A 532 -21.18 5.86 3.39
N GLY A 533 -22.38 6.41 3.21
CA GLY A 533 -22.66 7.78 3.63
C GLY A 533 -22.35 7.99 5.10
N SER A 534 -21.69 9.09 5.42
CA SER A 534 -21.41 9.47 6.81
C SER A 534 -22.70 9.58 7.62
N GLY A 535 -22.60 9.23 8.90
CA GLY A 535 -23.69 9.38 9.85
C GLY A 535 -24.03 10.83 10.21
N ALA A 536 -23.65 11.83 9.38
CA ALA A 536 -23.84 13.24 9.68
C ALA A 536 -23.89 14.18 8.45
N TYR A 537 -24.50 15.35 8.63
CA TYR A 537 -24.56 16.44 7.67
C TYR A 537 -24.59 17.81 8.37
N LEU A 538 -24.38 18.87 7.60
CA LEU A 538 -24.52 20.26 8.01
C LEU A 538 -25.79 20.86 7.40
N GLU A 539 -26.66 21.42 8.23
CA GLU A 539 -27.88 22.14 7.86
C GLU A 539 -27.60 23.66 7.85
N PRO A 540 -27.56 24.34 6.69
CA PRO A 540 -27.30 25.77 6.63
C PRO A 540 -28.47 26.59 7.18
N MET A 541 -28.18 27.51 8.11
CA MET A 541 -29.20 28.38 8.72
C MET A 541 -29.42 29.67 7.90
N GLU A 542 -30.42 30.49 8.26
CA GLU A 542 -30.98 31.56 7.38
C GLU A 542 -29.95 32.52 6.72
N ASN A 543 -28.80 32.76 7.37
CA ASN A 543 -27.72 33.62 6.87
C ASN A 543 -26.84 32.97 5.77
N ALA A 544 -26.97 31.67 5.50
CA ALA A 544 -26.11 30.91 4.59
C ALA A 544 -26.73 30.68 3.18
N SER A 545 -27.45 31.67 2.67
CA SER A 545 -28.51 31.57 1.66
C SER A 545 -28.12 31.12 0.22
N GLU A 546 -26.89 30.65 -0.02
CA GLU A 546 -26.49 29.97 -1.26
C GLU A 546 -26.52 28.44 -1.18
N HIS A 547 -26.60 27.85 0.03
CA HIS A 547 -26.71 26.40 0.23
C HIS A 547 -28.12 26.05 0.71
N ALA A 548 -29.05 25.86 -0.23
CA ALA A 548 -30.47 25.62 0.05
C ALA A 548 -30.81 24.16 0.43
N GLY A 549 -29.90 23.46 1.12
CA GLY A 549 -30.06 22.05 1.49
C GLY A 549 -28.92 21.51 2.35
N ALA A 550 -29.10 20.30 2.88
CA ALA A 550 -28.12 19.61 3.72
C ALA A 550 -26.81 19.33 2.96
N VAL A 551 -25.69 19.68 3.58
CA VAL A 551 -24.34 19.38 3.09
C VAL A 551 -23.80 18.16 3.85
N TYR A 552 -23.83 17.00 3.21
CA TYR A 552 -23.33 15.75 3.79
C TYR A 552 -21.80 15.77 3.93
N LEU A 553 -21.30 15.19 5.02
CA LEU A 553 -19.85 15.13 5.28
C LEU A 553 -19.23 13.96 4.50
N SER A 554 -18.91 14.16 3.22
CA SER A 554 -18.43 13.09 2.34
C SER A 554 -16.99 12.65 2.65
N GLY A 555 -16.83 11.81 3.68
CA GLY A 555 -15.55 11.28 4.16
C GLY A 555 -15.35 11.53 5.66
N ASN A 556 -14.29 10.95 6.22
CA ASN A 556 -13.93 11.11 7.63
C ASN A 556 -13.10 12.39 7.93
N ASN A 557 -12.81 13.20 6.91
CA ASN A 557 -12.06 14.44 7.02
C ASN A 557 -12.61 15.44 6.00
N VAL A 558 -13.28 16.49 6.47
CA VAL A 558 -14.00 17.44 5.63
C VAL A 558 -13.59 18.86 6.01
N ALA A 559 -12.81 19.50 5.14
CA ALA A 559 -12.40 20.88 5.27
C ALA A 559 -13.46 21.85 4.71
N MET A 560 -13.62 22.96 5.42
CA MET A 560 -14.57 24.04 5.16
C MET A 560 -13.81 25.34 4.95
N GLY A 561 -14.19 26.10 3.92
CA GLY A 561 -13.45 27.31 3.54
C GLY A 561 -14.10 28.07 2.40
N ARG A 562 -13.36 28.99 1.80
CA ARG A 562 -13.77 29.83 0.67
C ARG A 562 -13.02 29.53 -0.62
N ASP A 563 -11.92 28.77 -0.55
CA ASP A 563 -11.12 28.41 -1.71
C ASP A 563 -11.43 26.95 -2.12
N PRO A 564 -12.02 26.71 -3.31
CA PRO A 564 -12.35 25.36 -3.78
C PRO A 564 -11.12 24.49 -4.10
N LYS A 565 -9.90 25.02 -3.92
CA LYS A 565 -8.66 24.23 -3.96
C LYS A 565 -8.21 23.70 -2.59
N LEU A 566 -8.78 24.21 -1.50
CA LEU A 566 -8.34 23.92 -0.12
C LEU A 566 -9.45 23.37 0.78
N ALA A 567 -10.71 23.49 0.39
CA ALA A 567 -11.86 23.00 1.14
C ALA A 567 -12.83 22.24 0.24
N GLN A 568 -13.38 21.12 0.73
CA GLN A 568 -14.42 20.36 0.04
C GLN A 568 -15.78 21.06 0.15
N ILE A 569 -16.06 21.72 1.29
CA ILE A 569 -17.25 22.54 1.49
C ILE A 569 -16.88 24.02 1.33
N VAL A 570 -17.47 24.69 0.33
CA VAL A 570 -16.99 25.98 -0.18
C VAL A 570 -18.03 27.09 -0.02
N PHE A 571 -17.81 27.97 0.96
CA PHE A 571 -18.65 29.13 1.25
C PHE A 571 -18.09 30.41 0.60
N LYS A 572 -18.89 31.10 -0.22
CA LYS A 572 -18.43 32.30 -0.94
C LYS A 572 -18.29 33.57 -0.08
N ASP A 573 -18.79 33.59 1.17
CA ASP A 573 -18.76 34.80 2.00
C ASP A 573 -17.34 35.19 2.44
N LYS A 574 -17.03 36.49 2.34
CA LYS A 574 -15.66 37.02 2.56
C LYS A 574 -15.17 36.92 4.01
N SER A 575 -16.04 36.66 4.99
CA SER A 575 -15.63 36.37 6.38
C SER A 575 -15.09 34.95 6.55
N VAL A 576 -15.34 34.06 5.59
CA VAL A 576 -14.73 32.72 5.54
C VAL A 576 -13.32 32.81 4.94
N SER A 577 -12.40 32.13 5.61
CA SER A 577 -10.98 32.03 5.22
C SER A 577 -10.83 31.09 4.03
N ARG A 578 -9.67 31.07 3.35
CA ARG A 578 -9.47 30.21 2.16
C ARG A 578 -9.63 28.73 2.52
N LEU A 579 -8.89 28.27 3.52
CA LEU A 579 -9.23 27.20 4.45
C LEU A 579 -9.63 27.87 5.77
N HIS A 580 -10.66 27.40 6.49
CA HIS A 580 -11.21 28.09 7.68
C HIS A 580 -11.48 27.16 8.86
N ALA A 581 -12.03 25.97 8.62
CA ALA A 581 -12.31 24.98 9.66
C ALA A 581 -12.28 23.57 9.06
N ARG A 582 -12.22 22.55 9.92
CA ARG A 582 -12.26 21.14 9.52
C ARG A 582 -13.13 20.35 10.49
N ILE A 583 -13.94 19.43 9.97
CA ILE A 583 -14.58 18.39 10.77
C ILE A 583 -13.89 17.06 10.45
N MET A 584 -13.42 16.37 11.47
CA MET A 584 -12.93 15.01 11.38
C MET A 584 -13.91 14.05 12.07
N GLU A 585 -14.01 12.83 11.56
CA GLU A 585 -14.76 11.72 12.14
C GLU A 585 -13.79 10.60 12.52
N SER A 586 -13.94 10.06 13.73
CA SER A 586 -13.19 8.91 14.21
C SER A 586 -14.06 8.08 15.13
N ASN A 587 -14.23 6.80 14.81
CA ASN A 587 -15.06 5.85 15.57
C ASN A 587 -16.50 6.35 15.83
N GLY A 588 -17.05 7.18 14.94
CA GLY A 588 -18.37 7.80 15.07
C GLY A 588 -18.41 9.10 15.89
N GLU A 589 -17.31 9.53 16.50
CA GLU A 589 -17.18 10.87 17.07
C GLU A 589 -16.78 11.89 15.99
N TYR A 590 -17.47 13.03 15.95
CA TYR A 590 -17.13 14.14 15.07
C TYR A 590 -16.48 15.26 15.88
N ARG A 591 -15.37 15.84 15.39
CA ARG A 591 -14.61 16.90 16.09
C ARG A 591 -14.32 18.07 15.16
N LEU A 592 -14.53 19.29 15.65
CA LEU A 592 -14.38 20.55 14.91
C LEU A 592 -13.09 21.28 15.28
N TYR A 593 -12.33 21.66 14.25
CA TYR A 593 -11.03 22.35 14.32
C TYR A 593 -11.13 23.72 13.63
N ASP A 594 -10.50 24.75 14.20
CA ASP A 594 -10.29 26.05 13.52
C ASP A 594 -8.95 26.04 12.79
N GLU A 595 -8.96 26.30 11.48
CA GLU A 595 -7.76 26.26 10.64
C GLU A 595 -7.07 27.63 10.60
N GLY A 596 -6.76 28.18 11.79
CA GLY A 596 -6.11 29.48 11.97
C GLY A 596 -6.93 30.65 11.40
N SER A 597 -8.24 30.66 11.63
CA SER A 597 -9.16 31.46 10.83
C SER A 597 -9.22 32.94 11.26
N ALA A 598 -9.23 33.85 10.27
CA ALA A 598 -9.18 35.29 10.49
C ALA A 598 -10.44 35.89 11.17
N SER A 599 -11.56 35.16 11.15
CA SER A 599 -12.80 35.55 11.86
C SER A 599 -13.06 34.73 13.11
N GLY A 600 -12.36 33.60 13.30
CA GLY A 600 -12.68 32.56 14.28
C GLY A 600 -13.83 31.66 13.85
N THR A 601 -13.66 30.36 14.09
CA THR A 601 -14.72 29.36 14.18
C THR A 601 -15.34 29.39 15.58
N TYR A 602 -16.65 29.21 15.67
CA TYR A 602 -17.36 29.11 16.95
C TYR A 602 -18.28 27.87 16.97
N HIS A 603 -18.37 27.22 18.13
CA HIS A 603 -19.23 26.08 18.44
C HIS A 603 -20.16 26.50 19.57
N ASN A 604 -21.48 26.42 19.37
CA ASN A 604 -22.49 26.84 20.34
C ASN A 604 -22.24 28.25 20.94
N TYR A 605 -21.83 29.19 20.09
CA TYR A 605 -21.44 30.59 20.40
C TYR A 605 -20.13 30.78 21.20
N GLU A 606 -19.48 29.71 21.64
CA GLU A 606 -18.13 29.75 22.20
C GLU A 606 -17.08 29.64 21.08
N ARG A 607 -15.95 30.36 21.17
CA ARG A 607 -14.94 30.34 20.11
C ARG A 607 -14.16 29.03 20.20
N VAL A 608 -14.05 28.30 19.10
CA VAL A 608 -13.20 27.11 19.04
C VAL A 608 -11.75 27.53 19.33
N GLY A 609 -11.18 26.90 20.35
CA GLY A 609 -9.82 27.11 20.80
C GLY A 609 -8.85 26.14 20.13
N LEU A 610 -7.83 25.76 20.89
CA LEU A 610 -6.78 24.83 20.46
C LEU A 610 -7.24 23.37 20.54
N THR A 611 -8.01 23.04 21.57
CA THR A 611 -8.68 21.74 21.71
C THR A 611 -9.85 21.68 20.71
N PRO A 612 -9.89 20.69 19.80
CA PRO A 612 -11.00 20.53 18.87
C PRO A 612 -12.27 20.15 19.63
N GLN A 613 -13.41 20.72 19.23
CA GLN A 613 -14.67 20.55 19.96
C GLN A 613 -15.46 19.36 19.41
N THR A 614 -15.77 18.38 20.27
CA THR A 614 -16.60 17.22 19.89
C THR A 614 -18.04 17.65 19.64
N LEU A 615 -18.51 17.42 18.42
CA LEU A 615 -19.83 17.79 17.94
C LEU A 615 -20.91 16.77 18.34
N LYS A 616 -22.10 17.27 18.65
CA LYS A 616 -23.30 16.52 18.99
C LYS A 616 -24.45 16.96 18.08
N ASP A 617 -25.43 16.08 17.90
CA ASP A 617 -26.60 16.38 17.08
C ASP A 617 -27.30 17.68 17.53
N ASN A 618 -27.53 18.59 16.57
CA ASN A 618 -28.07 19.95 16.71
C ASN A 618 -27.11 21.07 17.16
N ASP A 619 -25.82 20.82 17.35
CA ASP A 619 -24.84 21.87 17.67
C ASP A 619 -24.74 22.95 16.57
N GLU A 620 -24.59 24.22 16.97
CA GLU A 620 -24.54 25.37 16.06
C GLU A 620 -23.10 25.82 15.80
N LEU A 621 -22.69 25.86 14.52
CA LEU A 621 -21.35 26.22 14.08
C LEU A 621 -21.37 27.57 13.36
N HIS A 622 -20.40 28.44 13.68
CA HIS A 622 -20.24 29.73 13.01
C HIS A 622 -18.87 29.82 12.36
N LEU A 623 -18.85 29.99 11.04
CA LEU A 623 -17.64 30.25 10.25
C LEU A 623 -17.67 31.71 9.78
N GLY A 624 -17.18 32.63 10.62
CA GLY A 624 -17.40 34.06 10.43
C GLY A 624 -18.90 34.44 10.45
N ARG A 625 -19.48 34.72 9.27
CA ARG A 625 -20.92 35.01 9.09
C ARG A 625 -21.75 33.83 8.58
N VAL A 626 -21.14 32.68 8.31
CA VAL A 626 -21.88 31.47 7.90
C VAL A 626 -22.35 30.74 9.15
N HIS A 627 -23.66 30.56 9.30
CA HIS A 627 -24.28 29.81 10.39
C HIS A 627 -24.72 28.43 9.87
N LEU A 628 -24.29 27.36 10.55
CA LEU A 628 -24.59 25.98 10.22
C LEU A 628 -25.08 25.26 11.47
N ARG A 629 -25.89 24.21 11.32
CA ARG A 629 -26.20 23.26 12.38
C ARG A 629 -25.68 21.88 12.03
N PHE A 630 -24.93 21.25 12.93
CA PHE A 630 -24.50 19.86 12.78
C PHE A 630 -25.68 18.92 13.08
N LYS A 631 -25.81 17.87 12.27
CA LYS A 631 -26.92 16.91 12.34
C LYS A 631 -26.40 15.48 12.18
N MET A 632 -26.85 14.58 13.05
CA MET A 632 -26.60 13.14 12.89
C MET A 632 -27.70 12.50 12.03
N ALA A 633 -27.30 11.70 11.05
CA ALA A 633 -28.20 10.86 10.27
C ALA A 633 -28.52 9.59 11.06
N GLN A 634 -29.68 9.57 11.73
CA GLN A 634 -30.16 8.41 12.46
C GLN A 634 -30.29 7.20 11.51
N PRO A 635 -29.69 6.03 11.81
CA PRO A 635 -29.94 4.82 11.02
C PRO A 635 -31.43 4.45 11.14
N ALA A 636 -32.05 4.14 10.00
CA ALA A 636 -33.44 3.72 9.97
C ALA A 636 -33.64 2.46 10.83
N GLN A 637 -34.56 2.53 11.78
CA GLN A 637 -34.92 1.38 12.62
C GLN A 637 -35.92 0.51 11.86
N ASP A 638 -35.45 -0.60 11.28
CA ASP A 638 -36.29 -1.60 10.60
C ASP A 638 -37.24 -2.29 11.60
N ASN A 639 -38.43 -1.71 11.75
CA ASN A 639 -39.48 -2.14 12.67
C ASN A 639 -40.80 -2.47 11.94
N ASP A 640 -40.74 -3.13 10.77
CA ASP A 640 -41.80 -4.07 10.30
C ASP A 640 -41.42 -4.76 8.97
N ALA A 641 -40.99 -6.02 9.01
CA ALA A 641 -40.84 -6.85 7.79
C ALA A 641 -40.94 -8.37 7.96
N THR A 642 -41.28 -8.92 9.14
CA THR A 642 -41.48 -10.38 9.29
C THR A 642 -42.90 -10.80 8.94
N GLN A 643 -43.25 -10.75 7.65
CA GLN A 643 -44.43 -11.45 7.11
C GLN A 643 -44.07 -12.34 5.92
N VAL A 644 -44.17 -13.64 6.14
CA VAL A 644 -43.89 -14.69 5.15
C VAL A 644 -45.07 -14.81 4.18
N PHE A 645 -44.79 -14.76 2.88
CA PHE A 645 -45.74 -15.15 1.83
C PHE A 645 -45.13 -16.17 0.87
N GLY A 646 -45.83 -17.29 0.69
CA GLY A 646 -45.49 -18.33 -0.28
C GLY A 646 -45.97 -18.03 -1.71
N PRO A 647 -45.61 -18.86 -2.70
CA PRO A 647 -45.75 -18.51 -4.11
C PRO A 647 -47.09 -18.90 -4.77
N ALA A 648 -47.32 -18.27 -5.94
CA ALA A 648 -48.05 -18.75 -7.13
C ALA A 648 -49.39 -18.06 -7.55
N ALA A 649 -49.30 -17.39 -8.72
CA ALA A 649 -50.26 -17.33 -9.83
C ALA A 649 -51.69 -16.75 -9.67
N GLY A 650 -52.01 -15.74 -10.50
CA GLY A 650 -53.39 -15.32 -10.84
C GLY A 650 -53.47 -13.95 -11.56
N ALA A 651 -54.11 -13.87 -12.74
CA ALA A 651 -54.27 -12.65 -13.54
C ALA A 651 -55.47 -12.76 -14.52
N PRO A 652 -55.94 -11.69 -15.21
CA PRO A 652 -55.76 -10.25 -15.00
C PRO A 652 -57.07 -9.66 -14.37
N PRO A 653 -57.96 -8.77 -14.93
CA PRO A 653 -58.01 -7.97 -16.16
C PRO A 653 -57.61 -6.47 -15.93
N ALA A 654 -58.17 -5.50 -16.67
CA ALA A 654 -57.83 -4.06 -16.56
C ALA A 654 -58.93 -3.09 -17.05
N ARG A 655 -58.70 -1.77 -16.80
CA ARG A 655 -59.43 -0.56 -17.29
C ARG A 655 -60.81 -0.25 -16.67
N PRO A 656 -61.34 1.01 -16.78
CA PRO A 656 -60.85 2.18 -17.54
C PRO A 656 -60.60 3.46 -16.70
N ALA A 657 -60.20 4.55 -17.38
CA ALA A 657 -60.13 5.91 -16.84
C ALA A 657 -60.87 6.93 -17.75
N PRO A 658 -61.59 7.89 -17.17
CA PRO A 658 -61.93 9.19 -17.78
C PRO A 658 -61.36 10.37 -16.95
N GLN A 659 -60.70 11.36 -17.56
CA GLN A 659 -61.24 12.68 -17.96
C GLN A 659 -61.65 13.61 -16.80
N GLY A 660 -61.35 14.92 -16.92
CA GLY A 660 -61.54 15.91 -15.84
C GLY A 660 -62.23 17.22 -16.25
N ALA A 661 -62.62 17.99 -15.24
CA ALA A 661 -63.28 19.30 -15.22
C ALA A 661 -63.08 19.84 -13.77
N SER A 662 -62.48 21.00 -13.49
CA SER A 662 -62.87 22.41 -13.72
C SER A 662 -63.84 22.99 -12.68
N GLU A 663 -63.74 24.31 -12.44
CA GLU A 663 -64.46 25.13 -11.43
C GLU A 663 -63.97 24.88 -9.99
N ASP A 664 -63.44 25.85 -9.23
CA ASP A 664 -63.75 27.27 -8.96
C ASP A 664 -64.74 27.48 -7.80
N LEU A 665 -64.30 28.24 -6.79
CA LEU A 665 -65.09 28.72 -5.66
C LEU A 665 -64.66 30.15 -5.30
N SER A 666 -65.02 31.08 -6.17
CA SER A 666 -64.80 32.52 -5.96
C SER A 666 -65.71 33.10 -4.86
N THR A 667 -65.12 33.79 -3.87
CA THR A 667 -65.81 34.81 -3.05
C THR A 667 -64.85 35.92 -2.59
N GLN A 668 -64.82 36.99 -3.38
CA GLN A 668 -64.31 38.33 -2.98
C GLN A 668 -65.45 39.11 -2.24
N PRO A 669 -65.30 40.35 -1.68
CA PRO A 669 -64.26 41.35 -2.03
C PRO A 669 -63.78 42.37 -0.94
N PHE A 670 -62.96 43.32 -1.43
CA PHE A 670 -62.99 44.78 -1.13
C PHE A 670 -61.95 45.43 -0.17
N MET A 671 -60.79 45.82 -0.74
CA MET A 671 -60.15 47.18 -0.73
C MET A 671 -59.90 47.99 0.58
N PRO A 672 -59.00 49.03 0.57
CA PRO A 672 -57.91 49.36 -0.37
C PRO A 672 -56.54 49.65 0.31
N HIS A 673 -55.48 49.84 -0.49
CA HIS A 673 -54.19 50.39 -0.04
C HIS A 673 -54.23 51.91 0.21
N GLN A 674 -53.32 52.41 1.07
CA GLN A 674 -52.82 53.78 1.02
C GLN A 674 -51.29 53.83 1.18
N GLY A 675 -50.65 54.64 0.35
CA GLY A 675 -49.46 55.43 0.68
C GLY A 675 -49.80 56.92 0.51
N PRO A 676 -48.84 57.86 0.41
CA PRO A 676 -47.38 57.68 0.39
C PRO A 676 -46.65 58.48 1.50
N GLY A 677 -45.31 58.37 1.56
CA GLY A 677 -44.46 59.22 2.39
C GLY A 677 -43.03 59.28 1.86
N ALA A 678 -42.48 60.49 1.70
CA ALA A 678 -41.16 60.79 1.15
C ALA A 678 -40.52 61.99 1.90
N PRO A 679 -39.23 62.31 1.74
CA PRO A 679 -38.35 62.59 2.89
C PRO A 679 -37.98 64.08 3.10
N PRO A 680 -37.28 64.41 4.20
CA PRO A 680 -36.36 65.54 4.30
C PRO A 680 -34.93 65.16 3.87
N ALA A 681 -34.08 66.15 3.55
CA ALA A 681 -32.75 65.91 2.95
C ALA A 681 -31.62 66.79 3.52
N GLY A 682 -30.42 66.21 3.60
CA GLY A 682 -29.14 66.92 3.75
C GLY A 682 -28.77 67.41 5.16
N PRO A 683 -27.58 68.03 5.34
CA PRO A 683 -26.66 68.47 4.28
C PRO A 683 -25.19 67.97 4.37
N SER A 684 -24.50 68.09 3.22
CA SER A 684 -23.06 68.38 3.01
C SER A 684 -21.96 67.77 3.92
N ARG A 685 -21.07 67.03 3.24
CA ARG A 685 -19.64 66.86 3.53
C ARG A 685 -18.92 68.21 3.76
N PRO A 686 -17.80 68.22 4.51
CA PRO A 686 -16.58 68.82 3.96
C PRO A 686 -15.40 67.84 3.91
N SER A 687 -14.43 68.16 3.08
CA SER A 687 -13.14 67.49 2.90
C SER A 687 -12.00 68.42 3.33
N GLN A 688 -10.75 67.93 3.23
CA GLN A 688 -9.51 68.72 3.36
C GLN A 688 -9.13 69.13 4.81
N ASP A 689 -7.86 69.25 5.20
CA ASP A 689 -6.58 69.00 4.48
C ASP A 689 -5.49 68.51 5.47
N ASP A 690 -4.28 68.26 4.95
CA ASP A 690 -3.05 67.88 5.66
C ASP A 690 -2.68 68.78 6.84
N ASN A 691 -1.81 68.30 7.75
CA ASN A 691 -0.54 68.98 8.09
C ASN A 691 0.41 68.14 8.97
N ASP A 692 1.69 68.50 8.92
CA ASP A 692 2.85 67.85 9.55
C ASP A 692 3.05 68.16 11.06
N ALA A 693 4.15 67.58 11.57
CA ALA A 693 5.03 68.10 12.63
C ALA A 693 4.77 67.69 14.11
N ASP A 694 5.63 66.78 14.58
CA ASP A 694 6.61 66.97 15.66
C ASP A 694 6.23 67.86 16.88
N GLY A 695 6.35 67.28 18.08
CA GLY A 695 5.99 67.97 19.33
C GLY A 695 6.29 67.14 20.58
N THR A 696 7.53 67.19 21.06
CA THR A 696 7.93 66.55 22.33
C THR A 696 7.37 67.28 23.57
N SER A 697 6.86 66.53 24.55
CA SER A 697 6.89 66.99 25.96
C SER A 697 6.85 65.83 26.97
N THR A 698 7.75 65.93 27.94
CA THR A 698 7.80 65.10 29.15
C THR A 698 6.64 65.38 30.11
N GLN A 699 6.26 64.40 30.93
CA GLN A 699 6.38 64.39 32.41
C GLN A 699 5.89 63.03 32.98
N PRO A 700 6.39 62.57 34.15
CA PRO A 700 6.06 61.25 34.72
C PRO A 700 5.04 61.31 35.87
N TYR A 701 4.45 60.16 36.23
CA TYR A 701 3.84 59.96 37.56
C TYR A 701 4.13 58.56 38.12
N MET A 702 3.96 58.39 39.44
CA MET A 702 4.49 57.29 40.25
C MET A 702 3.51 56.11 40.49
N PRO A 703 4.01 54.94 40.93
CA PRO A 703 3.26 53.69 40.96
C PRO A 703 2.44 53.46 42.24
N HIS A 704 1.49 52.51 42.17
CA HIS A 704 0.90 51.88 43.34
C HIS A 704 1.08 50.35 43.30
N LYS A 705 1.80 49.84 44.30
CA LYS A 705 1.82 48.44 44.79
C LYS A 705 1.05 48.41 46.12
N PRO A 706 0.64 47.23 46.62
CA PRO A 706 -0.12 46.17 45.95
C PRO A 706 -1.36 45.80 46.79
N ARG A 707 -2.10 44.75 46.40
CA ARG A 707 -2.73 43.85 47.37
C ARG A 707 -2.82 42.43 46.82
#